data_AF-A0A195AZB5-F1
#
_entry.id   AF-A0A195AZB5-F1
#
_cell.length_a   1.000
_cell.length_b   1.000
_cell.length_c   1.000
_cell.angle_alpha   90.00
_cell.angle_beta   90.00
_cell.angle_gamma   90.00
#
_symmetry.space_group_name_H-M   'P 1'
#
loop_
_entity.id
_entity.type
_entity.pdbx_description
1 polymer ?
#
loop_
_entity_poly.entity_id
_entity_poly.type
_entity_poly.pdbx_seq_one_letter_code
_entity_poly.pdbx_strand_id
1 'polypeptide(L)'
;MPLLRKIGSLSAHKDVTRGSASSRRPYIVKAMPTARPLYPTLFASLASHSNYTLFADEHGMLYIIDTSEPTVLTQAEYEEINYATFQTQFLLYTRNNRKIGEPLIINDNDSVEKSSWNPTHPTRIITHGWRGDVEDKSACALIRDAYLSIGHYNVILIDWSKAAGYLWYWKVVRSVPLVAERVTQLIDFLQSQAGLDPSKTKVIGHSLGGHVVGLAARNANGDIAEAIALDPAKPLFDSKGPGERIDRSDAARVQVIHTSILGLEEPIGNADFYPNGGKSQPGCGIIALTCAHARSYEYYAESILNPTGFRAGKVFMGGPSLDPKYNVITGEQQPIICIQNPRGMPIVSQYVALLIDFLENNASLDPDRTTIIGYSLGGHIASLSAHFGNGKIREVIVYPSLLVSIATNLNYTIVIDDHGIPNLIDTNKPKFTQVDLKEIDESVQKTIFYLYTRNNPKIGQQLIIDDMDSVKKSFWNPNHPTRFITHGWHGNCDGGCTQIRDAFLNVGDYNIILIDWRDAANHSYLMSVRSVPLVSQRVAFLINFLENNANLDPNKTVIIGHSLGAHIASLSARFAASKIAEVIALDPAALLFESNGPGERVDKSDAILVQVIHTCTKFVGIKSAIGTSDFYPNGGEEQPGCGPIKWIGDVKAMGCAHLRAEMYYIESVTNPTGFRARDVFMGGPSIDPNANGTYTLKTASEPPFALG
;
A
#
# COMPACT_ATOMS: atom_id res chain seq x y z
N MET A 1 -5.99 29.01 -56.94
CA MET A 1 -5.31 29.12 -58.24
C MET A 1 -4.36 30.31 -58.18
N PRO A 2 -3.15 30.29 -58.80
CA PRO A 2 -2.64 29.34 -59.81
C PRO A 2 -1.34 28.62 -59.38
N LEU A 3 -1.18 27.33 -59.73
CA LEU A 3 -0.24 26.75 -60.74
C LEU A 3 1.25 26.76 -60.29
N LEU A 4 2.11 25.74 -60.45
CA LEU A 4 2.07 24.40 -61.07
C LEU A 4 3.49 23.77 -60.93
N ARG A 5 3.59 22.47 -61.25
CA ARG A 5 4.79 21.68 -61.67
C ARG A 5 5.76 21.26 -60.53
N LYS A 6 6.31 20.03 -60.47
CA LYS A 6 6.52 18.98 -61.50
C LYS A 6 6.91 17.63 -60.83
N ILE A 7 6.16 16.56 -61.15
CA ILE A 7 6.56 15.28 -61.81
C ILE A 7 7.83 14.51 -61.37
N GLY A 8 7.67 13.19 -61.18
CA GLY A 8 8.65 12.15 -61.62
C GLY A 8 8.67 10.84 -60.80
N SER A 9 7.76 9.88 -61.08
CA SER A 9 8.00 8.54 -61.71
C SER A 9 8.56 7.44 -60.78
N LEU A 10 7.78 6.43 -60.35
CA LEU A 10 7.40 5.16 -61.03
C LEU A 10 8.54 4.16 -61.27
N SER A 11 8.48 3.01 -60.60
CA SER A 11 8.81 1.71 -61.18
C SER A 11 8.02 0.60 -60.46
N ALA A 12 7.43 -0.28 -61.25
CA ALA A 12 6.65 -1.43 -60.84
C ALA A 12 7.38 -2.70 -61.31
N HIS A 13 7.29 -3.79 -60.54
CA HIS A 13 7.36 -5.13 -61.11
C HIS A 13 6.37 -6.07 -60.40
N LYS A 14 5.54 -6.70 -61.24
CA LYS A 14 4.63 -7.80 -60.95
C LYS A 14 5.42 -9.12 -60.90
N ASP A 15 5.01 -10.05 -60.07
CA ASP A 15 4.78 -11.43 -60.53
C ASP A 15 3.75 -12.17 -59.66
N VAL A 16 3.01 -13.06 -60.32
CA VAL A 16 1.78 -13.75 -59.88
C VAL A 16 2.07 -15.23 -59.72
N THR A 17 1.52 -15.91 -58.70
CA THR A 17 0.85 -17.23 -58.81
C THR A 17 0.16 -17.66 -57.50
N ARG A 18 -0.85 -18.53 -57.66
CA ARG A 18 -2.03 -18.78 -56.82
C ARG A 18 -1.82 -19.75 -55.65
N GLY A 19 -2.63 -19.58 -54.59
CA GLY A 19 -2.96 -20.63 -53.61
C GLY A 19 -3.98 -20.15 -52.57
N SER A 20 -5.17 -20.73 -52.57
CA SER A 20 -6.34 -20.38 -51.74
C SER A 20 -6.19 -20.77 -50.26
N ALA A 21 -6.64 -19.92 -49.31
CA ALA A 21 -7.60 -20.26 -48.24
C ALA A 21 -7.75 -19.17 -47.16
N SER A 22 -9.01 -18.84 -46.86
CA SER A 22 -9.54 -18.17 -45.66
C SER A 22 -9.28 -16.67 -45.47
N SER A 23 -10.38 -15.91 -45.54
CA SER A 23 -10.49 -14.50 -45.21
C SER A 23 -10.41 -14.26 -43.70
N ARG A 24 -9.41 -13.51 -43.24
CA ARG A 24 -9.51 -12.68 -42.02
C ARG A 24 -9.14 -11.25 -42.39
N ARG A 25 -10.11 -10.34 -42.29
CA ARG A 25 -9.88 -8.90 -42.37
C ARG A 25 -9.02 -8.49 -41.17
N PRO A 26 -7.91 -7.76 -41.34
CA PRO A 26 -7.24 -7.13 -40.21
C PRO A 26 -8.10 -5.96 -39.72
N TYR A 27 -8.50 -6.02 -38.45
CA TYR A 27 -9.02 -4.86 -37.74
C TYR A 27 -7.90 -3.83 -37.63
N ILE A 28 -8.04 -2.70 -38.31
CA ILE A 28 -7.27 -1.50 -38.02
C ILE A 28 -7.75 -1.02 -36.65
N VAL A 29 -6.97 -1.31 -35.60
CA VAL A 29 -7.12 -0.65 -34.31
C VAL A 29 -6.63 0.79 -34.51
N LYS A 30 -7.55 1.76 -34.49
CA LYS A 30 -7.21 3.17 -34.31
C LYS A 30 -6.46 3.27 -32.99
N ALA A 31 -5.20 3.69 -33.05
CA ALA A 31 -4.42 4.07 -31.88
C ALA A 31 -5.20 5.14 -31.10
N MET A 32 -5.46 4.87 -29.81
CA MET A 32 -5.81 5.92 -28.85
C MET A 32 -4.62 6.87 -28.74
N PRO A 33 -4.84 8.19 -28.64
CA PRO A 33 -3.74 9.13 -28.48
C PRO A 33 -3.02 8.83 -27.17
N THR A 34 -1.74 8.47 -27.29
CA THR A 34 -0.79 8.34 -26.19
C THR A 34 -0.84 9.61 -25.34
N ALA A 35 -1.21 9.48 -24.07
CA ALA A 35 -1.03 10.52 -23.07
C ALA A 35 0.45 10.95 -23.09
N ARG A 36 0.70 12.23 -23.36
CA ARG A 36 2.05 12.80 -23.25
C ARG A 36 2.46 12.75 -21.77
N PRO A 37 3.61 12.16 -21.42
CA PRO A 37 4.07 12.16 -20.03
C PRO A 37 4.43 13.60 -19.61
N LEU A 38 3.87 14.03 -18.47
CA LEU A 38 4.28 15.25 -17.78
C LEU A 38 5.77 15.16 -17.37
N TYR A 39 6.50 16.27 -17.52
CA TYR A 39 7.96 16.32 -17.39
C TYR A 39 8.46 16.20 -15.93
N PRO A 40 9.60 15.52 -15.67
CA PRO A 40 10.26 15.38 -14.35
C PRO A 40 10.56 16.68 -13.59
N THR A 41 10.75 17.79 -14.30
CA THR A 41 10.99 19.13 -13.72
C THR A 41 9.76 19.71 -13.03
N LEU A 42 8.56 19.30 -13.43
CA LEU A 42 7.31 19.75 -12.83
C LEU A 42 7.12 19.15 -11.42
N PHE A 43 7.53 17.89 -11.19
CA PHE A 43 7.44 17.25 -9.87
C PHE A 43 8.41 17.83 -8.83
N ALA A 44 9.62 18.22 -9.24
CA ALA A 44 10.55 18.96 -8.36
C ALA A 44 10.00 20.36 -8.01
N SER A 45 9.27 20.99 -8.92
CA SER A 45 8.58 22.27 -8.68
C SER A 45 7.35 22.15 -7.79
N LEU A 46 6.68 20.99 -7.71
CA LEU A 46 5.50 20.81 -6.86
C LEU A 46 5.88 20.46 -5.43
N ALA A 47 7.00 19.76 -5.26
CA ALA A 47 7.61 19.47 -3.98
C ALA A 47 8.09 20.77 -3.27
N SER A 48 8.56 21.76 -4.02
CA SER A 48 9.00 23.04 -3.45
C SER A 48 7.88 24.02 -3.07
N HIS A 49 6.60 23.61 -3.18
CA HIS A 49 5.44 24.47 -2.90
C HIS A 49 4.40 23.71 -2.08
N SER A 50 4.18 24.11 -0.82
CA SER A 50 3.22 23.52 0.15
C SER A 50 1.77 23.46 -0.32
N ASN A 51 1.45 24.15 -1.41
CA ASN A 51 0.11 24.27 -1.96
C ASN A 51 -0.24 23.20 -2.97
N TYR A 52 0.59 22.19 -3.28
CA TYR A 52 0.22 21.16 -4.27
C TYR A 52 0.17 19.75 -3.66
N THR A 53 -0.82 18.93 -4.08
CA THR A 53 -0.95 17.53 -3.64
C THR A 53 -1.44 16.62 -4.77
N LEU A 54 -1.45 15.31 -4.55
CA LEU A 54 -2.04 14.32 -5.46
C LEU A 54 -3.49 14.02 -5.06
N PHE A 55 -4.38 14.01 -6.03
CA PHE A 55 -5.78 13.64 -5.82
C PHE A 55 -6.35 12.88 -7.02
N ALA A 56 -7.25 11.96 -6.76
CA ALA A 56 -7.92 11.17 -7.79
C ALA A 56 -9.20 11.86 -8.24
N ASP A 57 -9.48 11.79 -9.53
CA ASP A 57 -10.83 12.03 -10.02
C ASP A 57 -11.71 10.78 -9.89
N GLU A 58 -13.00 10.94 -10.22
CA GLU A 58 -13.99 9.86 -10.09
C GLU A 58 -13.74 8.66 -11.01
N HIS A 59 -13.02 8.85 -12.12
CA HIS A 59 -12.61 7.76 -13.02
C HIS A 59 -11.32 7.06 -12.58
N GLY A 60 -10.74 7.51 -11.45
CA GLY A 60 -9.53 6.94 -10.88
C GLY A 60 -8.24 7.42 -11.55
N MET A 61 -8.29 8.54 -12.28
CA MET A 61 -7.10 9.21 -12.80
C MET A 61 -6.49 10.11 -11.72
N LEU A 62 -5.19 9.97 -11.50
CA LEU A 62 -4.46 10.80 -10.53
C LEU A 62 -4.01 12.11 -11.17
N TYR A 63 -4.25 13.20 -10.45
CA TYR A 63 -3.85 14.56 -10.82
C TYR A 63 -2.99 15.17 -9.72
N ILE A 64 -2.12 16.07 -10.14
CA ILE A 64 -1.55 17.07 -9.25
C ILE A 64 -2.57 18.21 -9.16
N ILE A 65 -2.98 18.55 -7.95
CA ILE A 65 -3.90 19.65 -7.69
C ILE A 65 -3.21 20.76 -6.91
N ASP A 66 -3.61 21.99 -7.19
CA ASP A 66 -3.30 23.16 -6.39
C ASP A 66 -4.37 23.32 -5.29
N THR A 67 -3.90 23.44 -4.07
CA THR A 67 -4.62 23.63 -2.81
C THR A 67 -4.40 25.03 -2.24
N SER A 68 -3.77 25.94 -2.99
CA SER A 68 -3.87 27.37 -2.71
C SER A 68 -5.24 27.88 -3.16
N GLU A 69 -6.16 27.94 -2.21
CA GLU A 69 -7.44 28.57 -2.43
C GLU A 69 -7.26 30.11 -2.45
N PRO A 70 -7.66 30.82 -3.52
CA PRO A 70 -7.59 32.27 -3.54
C PRO A 70 -8.44 32.86 -2.40
N THR A 71 -7.87 33.81 -1.67
CA THR A 71 -8.58 34.51 -0.58
C THR A 71 -9.65 35.46 -1.12
N VAL A 72 -9.44 36.00 -2.32
CA VAL A 72 -10.37 36.88 -3.04
C VAL A 72 -10.52 36.37 -4.47
N LEU A 73 -11.76 36.12 -4.90
CA LEU A 73 -12.07 35.79 -6.28
C LEU A 73 -12.18 37.07 -7.10
N THR A 74 -11.68 37.05 -8.33
CA THR A 74 -12.02 38.10 -9.30
C THR A 74 -13.50 38.01 -9.66
N GLN A 75 -14.09 39.14 -10.09
CA GLN A 75 -15.48 39.17 -10.54
C GLN A 75 -15.75 38.14 -11.65
N ALA A 76 -14.80 37.97 -12.58
CA ALA A 76 -14.91 37.00 -13.66
C ALA A 76 -14.90 35.55 -13.15
N GLU A 77 -14.04 35.20 -12.18
CA GLU A 77 -14.02 33.86 -11.58
C GLU A 77 -15.30 33.57 -10.80
N TYR A 78 -15.80 34.56 -10.06
CA TYR A 78 -17.08 34.46 -9.35
C TYR A 78 -18.23 34.22 -10.33
N GLU A 79 -18.32 34.99 -11.41
CA GLU A 79 -19.33 34.82 -12.45
C GLU A 79 -19.21 33.46 -13.17
N GLU A 80 -17.99 33.02 -13.45
CA GLU A 80 -17.72 31.72 -14.09
C GLU A 80 -18.21 30.55 -13.22
N ILE A 81 -17.85 30.55 -11.93
CA ILE A 81 -18.25 29.52 -10.97
C ILE A 81 -19.78 29.54 -10.79
N ASN A 82 -20.40 30.72 -10.63
CA ASN A 82 -21.85 30.83 -10.53
C ASN A 82 -22.56 30.34 -11.78
N TYR A 83 -22.04 30.68 -12.97
CA TYR A 83 -22.59 30.19 -14.22
C TYR A 83 -22.53 28.67 -14.30
N ALA A 84 -21.37 28.06 -14.01
CA ALA A 84 -21.21 26.61 -14.06
C ALA A 84 -22.07 25.86 -13.04
N THR A 85 -22.18 26.39 -11.81
CA THR A 85 -23.04 25.82 -10.76
C THR A 85 -24.53 25.97 -11.10
N PHE A 86 -24.93 27.05 -11.77
CA PHE A 86 -26.29 27.22 -12.27
C PHE A 86 -26.67 26.19 -13.36
N GLN A 87 -25.69 25.67 -14.11
CA GLN A 87 -25.88 24.60 -15.08
C GLN A 87 -26.07 23.20 -14.45
N THR A 88 -26.06 23.08 -13.12
CA THR A 88 -26.36 21.81 -12.44
C THR A 88 -27.72 21.28 -12.88
N GLN A 89 -27.75 20.03 -13.35
CA GLN A 89 -28.95 19.37 -13.83
C GLN A 89 -29.47 18.36 -12.80
N PHE A 90 -30.79 18.20 -12.75
CA PHE A 90 -31.47 17.25 -11.89
C PHE A 90 -32.25 16.29 -12.76
N LEU A 91 -31.85 15.02 -12.77
CA LEU A 91 -32.41 14.02 -13.66
C LEU A 91 -33.16 12.96 -12.85
N LEU A 92 -34.48 12.91 -13.00
CA LEU A 92 -35.34 11.93 -12.37
C LEU A 92 -35.31 10.60 -13.12
N TYR A 93 -35.07 9.54 -12.36
CA TYR A 93 -35.17 8.16 -12.78
C TYR A 93 -36.15 7.41 -11.89
N THR A 94 -36.98 6.61 -12.53
CA THR A 94 -37.90 5.65 -11.92
C THR A 94 -37.74 4.31 -12.61
N ARG A 95 -38.48 3.29 -12.14
CA ARG A 95 -38.53 1.99 -12.82
C ARG A 95 -39.06 2.08 -14.26
N ASN A 96 -39.78 3.15 -14.61
CA ASN A 96 -40.37 3.33 -15.93
C ASN A 96 -39.41 3.98 -16.94
N ASN A 97 -38.38 4.71 -16.47
CA ASN A 97 -37.42 5.44 -17.31
C ASN A 97 -35.96 5.21 -16.87
N ARG A 98 -35.61 3.95 -16.58
CA ARG A 98 -34.31 3.56 -15.98
C ARG A 98 -33.05 4.01 -16.73
N LYS A 99 -33.15 4.28 -18.03
CA LYS A 99 -32.01 4.60 -18.91
C LYS A 99 -31.90 6.08 -19.29
N ILE A 100 -33.01 6.81 -19.26
CA ILE A 100 -33.07 8.20 -19.72
C ILE A 100 -33.76 9.01 -18.63
N GLY A 101 -32.98 9.86 -17.97
CA GLY A 101 -33.48 10.71 -16.89
C GLY A 101 -34.37 11.81 -17.44
N GLU A 102 -35.47 12.07 -16.74
CA GLU A 102 -36.38 13.19 -17.04
C GLU A 102 -35.91 14.42 -16.27
N PRO A 103 -35.69 15.57 -16.93
CA PRO A 103 -35.17 16.76 -16.25
C PRO A 103 -36.21 17.34 -15.30
N LEU A 104 -35.81 17.58 -14.04
CA LEU A 104 -36.55 18.38 -13.08
C LEU A 104 -35.95 19.79 -13.04
N ILE A 105 -36.79 20.80 -13.21
CA ILE A 105 -36.39 22.20 -13.24
C ILE A 105 -36.90 22.87 -11.96
N ILE A 106 -35.98 23.50 -11.22
CA ILE A 106 -36.30 24.21 -9.97
C ILE A 106 -37.34 25.31 -10.26
N ASN A 107 -38.38 25.36 -9.42
CA ASN A 107 -39.51 26.29 -9.51
C ASN A 107 -40.38 26.13 -10.77
N ASP A 108 -40.32 24.98 -11.44
CA ASP A 108 -41.16 24.68 -12.62
C ASP A 108 -42.04 23.45 -12.36
N ASN A 109 -43.30 23.69 -11.96
CA ASN A 109 -44.27 22.63 -11.68
C ASN A 109 -44.54 21.74 -12.90
N ASP A 110 -44.50 22.32 -14.11
CA ASP A 110 -44.71 21.57 -15.35
C ASP A 110 -43.63 20.49 -15.53
N SER A 111 -42.39 20.75 -15.11
CA SER A 111 -41.29 19.78 -15.21
C SER A 111 -41.55 18.54 -14.35
N VAL A 112 -42.20 18.72 -13.20
CA VAL A 112 -42.60 17.63 -12.30
C VAL A 112 -43.82 16.91 -12.87
N GLU A 113 -44.86 17.64 -13.28
CA GLU A 113 -46.12 17.08 -13.79
C GLU A 113 -45.94 16.26 -15.07
N LYS A 114 -44.98 16.63 -15.92
CA LYS A 114 -44.66 15.91 -17.17
C LYS A 114 -43.68 14.74 -16.97
N SER A 115 -43.13 14.60 -15.76
CA SER A 115 -42.21 13.52 -15.41
C SER A 115 -42.92 12.32 -14.80
N SER A 116 -42.17 11.26 -14.54
CA SER A 116 -42.59 10.06 -13.84
C SER A 116 -42.60 10.21 -12.31
N TRP A 117 -42.49 11.45 -11.78
CA TRP A 117 -42.48 11.74 -10.34
C TRP A 117 -43.71 11.18 -9.64
N ASN A 118 -43.50 10.60 -8.45
CA ASN A 118 -44.60 10.12 -7.61
C ASN A 118 -44.38 10.48 -6.14
N PRO A 119 -45.20 11.35 -5.53
CA PRO A 119 -45.04 11.80 -4.14
C PRO A 119 -45.13 10.68 -3.10
N THR A 120 -45.73 9.53 -3.46
CA THR A 120 -45.86 8.40 -2.54
C THR A 120 -44.61 7.53 -2.46
N HIS A 121 -43.68 7.66 -3.43
CA HIS A 121 -42.43 6.91 -3.46
C HIS A 121 -41.33 7.60 -2.63
N PRO A 122 -40.48 6.85 -1.90
CA PRO A 122 -39.33 7.42 -1.23
C PRO A 122 -38.34 8.04 -2.23
N THR A 123 -37.73 9.17 -1.86
CA THR A 123 -36.81 9.92 -2.73
C THR A 123 -35.35 9.62 -2.40
N ARG A 124 -34.51 9.44 -3.43
CA ARG A 124 -33.06 9.22 -3.32
C ARG A 124 -32.37 10.23 -4.22
N ILE A 125 -31.61 11.13 -3.65
CA ILE A 125 -30.89 12.18 -4.40
C ILE A 125 -29.40 11.83 -4.36
N ILE A 126 -28.77 11.67 -5.51
CA ILE A 126 -27.41 11.10 -5.63
C ILE A 126 -26.53 12.05 -6.44
N THR A 127 -25.31 12.32 -5.99
CA THR A 127 -24.36 13.14 -6.74
C THR A 127 -22.93 12.60 -6.71
N HIS A 128 -22.18 13.04 -7.70
CA HIS A 128 -20.84 12.61 -8.05
C HIS A 128 -19.78 13.60 -7.52
N GLY A 129 -18.50 13.28 -7.69
CA GLY A 129 -17.35 14.04 -7.20
C GLY A 129 -16.59 14.81 -8.29
N TRP A 130 -15.30 15.05 -8.02
CA TRP A 130 -14.43 15.80 -8.93
C TRP A 130 -14.22 15.08 -10.26
N ARG A 131 -14.43 15.82 -11.36
CA ARG A 131 -14.45 15.34 -12.75
C ARG A 131 -15.34 14.11 -12.99
N GLY A 132 -16.32 13.92 -12.13
CA GLY A 132 -17.37 12.91 -12.30
C GLY A 132 -18.51 13.38 -13.18
N ASP A 133 -19.44 12.45 -13.39
CA ASP A 133 -20.65 12.62 -14.18
C ASP A 133 -21.74 11.65 -13.68
N VAL A 134 -22.86 11.60 -14.42
CA VAL A 134 -24.00 10.71 -14.16
C VAL A 134 -24.19 9.65 -15.25
N GLU A 135 -23.21 9.47 -16.14
CA GLU A 135 -23.26 8.53 -17.25
C GLU A 135 -23.18 7.06 -16.76
N ASP A 136 -23.37 6.13 -17.68
CA ASP A 136 -23.30 4.70 -17.38
C ASP A 136 -21.94 4.33 -16.77
N LYS A 137 -21.99 3.55 -15.68
CA LYS A 137 -20.83 3.13 -14.84
C LYS A 137 -20.27 4.18 -13.90
N SER A 138 -20.84 5.40 -13.84
CA SER A 138 -20.54 6.36 -12.78
C SER A 138 -20.99 5.85 -11.40
N ALA A 139 -20.49 6.47 -10.32
CA ALA A 139 -20.95 6.19 -8.96
C ALA A 139 -22.47 6.40 -8.85
N CYS A 140 -22.97 7.48 -9.48
CA CYS A 140 -24.39 7.82 -9.52
C CYS A 140 -25.23 6.74 -10.20
N ALA A 141 -24.82 6.28 -11.38
CA ALA A 141 -25.55 5.26 -12.14
C ALA A 141 -25.61 3.92 -11.38
N LEU A 142 -24.53 3.51 -10.72
CA LEU A 142 -24.48 2.27 -9.96
C LEU A 142 -25.49 2.27 -8.80
N ILE A 143 -25.54 3.36 -8.04
CA ILE A 143 -26.45 3.51 -6.89
C ILE A 143 -27.91 3.64 -7.37
N ARG A 144 -28.14 4.38 -8.47
CA ARG A 144 -29.47 4.45 -9.13
C ARG A 144 -29.97 3.05 -9.47
N ASP A 145 -29.14 2.27 -10.17
CA ASP A 145 -29.53 0.94 -10.63
C ASP A 145 -29.83 0.00 -9.46
N ALA A 146 -29.07 0.10 -8.37
CA ALA A 146 -29.34 -0.63 -7.14
C ALA A 146 -30.72 -0.31 -6.57
N TYR A 147 -31.07 0.96 -6.36
CA TYR A 147 -32.39 1.37 -5.84
C TYR A 147 -33.54 0.95 -6.77
N LEU A 148 -33.42 1.20 -8.07
CA LEU A 148 -34.46 0.86 -9.05
C LEU A 148 -34.64 -0.66 -9.20
N SER A 149 -33.65 -1.47 -8.84
CA SER A 149 -33.78 -2.93 -8.87
C SER A 149 -34.63 -3.48 -7.72
N ILE A 150 -34.62 -2.84 -6.54
CA ILE A 150 -35.26 -3.39 -5.34
C ILE A 150 -36.67 -2.82 -5.05
N GLY A 151 -37.06 -1.71 -5.67
CA GLY A 151 -38.36 -1.10 -5.36
C GLY A 151 -38.74 0.10 -6.22
N HIS A 152 -39.84 0.75 -5.84
CA HIS A 152 -40.34 1.97 -6.45
C HIS A 152 -39.79 3.18 -5.68
N TYR A 153 -38.92 3.95 -6.34
CA TYR A 153 -38.26 5.13 -5.80
C TYR A 153 -38.32 6.27 -6.82
N ASN A 154 -38.30 7.50 -6.33
CA ASN A 154 -37.87 8.65 -7.12
C ASN A 154 -36.35 8.76 -6.94
N VAL A 155 -35.57 8.42 -7.96
CA VAL A 155 -34.11 8.55 -7.90
C VAL A 155 -33.70 9.77 -8.72
N ILE A 156 -33.14 10.79 -8.08
CA ILE A 156 -32.69 12.02 -8.74
C ILE A 156 -31.16 12.00 -8.78
N LEU A 157 -30.59 12.00 -9.97
CA LEU A 157 -29.15 12.21 -10.16
C LEU A 157 -28.87 13.70 -10.34
N ILE A 158 -27.91 14.22 -9.58
CA ILE A 158 -27.43 15.60 -9.70
C ILE A 158 -26.16 15.58 -10.54
N ASP A 159 -26.26 16.11 -11.75
CA ASP A 159 -25.13 16.31 -12.65
C ASP A 159 -24.63 17.75 -12.53
N TRP A 160 -23.47 17.90 -11.89
CA TRP A 160 -22.76 19.18 -11.79
C TRP A 160 -21.41 19.11 -12.52
N SER A 161 -21.28 18.19 -13.50
CA SER A 161 -20.07 17.95 -14.30
C SER A 161 -19.47 19.21 -14.91
N LYS A 162 -20.30 20.22 -15.22
CA LYS A 162 -19.84 21.53 -15.70
C LYS A 162 -18.92 22.24 -14.71
N ALA A 163 -19.27 22.22 -13.42
CA ALA A 163 -18.45 22.78 -12.35
C ALA A 163 -17.44 21.75 -11.83
N ALA A 164 -17.81 20.47 -11.72
CA ALA A 164 -16.91 19.40 -11.28
C ALA A 164 -15.74 19.16 -12.26
N GLY A 165 -15.90 19.52 -13.53
CA GLY A 165 -14.92 19.30 -14.59
C GLY A 165 -13.77 20.31 -14.63
N TYR A 166 -13.78 21.36 -13.79
CA TYR A 166 -12.67 22.32 -13.74
C TYR A 166 -11.35 21.63 -13.43
N LEU A 167 -10.31 22.05 -14.15
CA LEU A 167 -8.93 21.58 -13.92
C LEU A 167 -8.37 22.12 -12.60
N TRP A 168 -8.71 23.37 -12.27
CA TRP A 168 -8.32 24.02 -11.02
C TRP A 168 -9.19 23.50 -9.88
N TYR A 169 -8.62 22.62 -9.04
CA TYR A 169 -9.36 21.94 -7.97
C TYR A 169 -10.05 22.89 -7.00
N TRP A 170 -9.39 24.00 -6.61
CA TRP A 170 -10.01 25.00 -5.74
C TRP A 170 -11.30 25.63 -6.32
N LYS A 171 -11.45 25.74 -7.65
CA LYS A 171 -12.71 26.21 -8.28
C LYS A 171 -13.85 25.22 -8.02
N VAL A 172 -13.53 23.93 -8.03
CA VAL A 172 -14.48 22.87 -7.75
C VAL A 172 -14.87 22.89 -6.27
N VAL A 173 -13.91 23.07 -5.38
CA VAL A 173 -14.15 23.24 -3.93
C VAL A 173 -15.06 24.46 -3.66
N ARG A 174 -14.80 25.60 -4.31
CA ARG A 174 -15.66 26.80 -4.23
C ARG A 174 -17.06 26.58 -4.81
N SER A 175 -17.22 25.62 -5.71
CA SER A 175 -18.51 25.27 -6.30
C SER A 175 -19.38 24.45 -5.34
N VAL A 176 -18.79 23.65 -4.44
CA VAL A 176 -19.51 22.76 -3.51
C VAL A 176 -20.67 23.44 -2.75
N PRO A 177 -20.49 24.57 -2.03
CA PRO A 177 -21.59 25.22 -1.33
C PRO A 177 -22.68 25.76 -2.27
N LEU A 178 -22.31 26.22 -3.47
CA LEU A 178 -23.26 26.72 -4.46
C LEU A 178 -24.08 25.59 -5.09
N VAL A 179 -23.44 24.44 -5.38
CA VAL A 179 -24.15 23.24 -5.82
C VAL A 179 -25.08 22.75 -4.70
N ALA A 180 -24.64 22.76 -3.44
CA ALA A 180 -25.47 22.40 -2.30
C ALA A 180 -26.71 23.31 -2.17
N GLU A 181 -26.55 24.62 -2.43
CA GLU A 181 -27.68 25.56 -2.49
C GLU A 181 -28.68 25.19 -3.60
N ARG A 182 -28.19 24.86 -4.80
CA ARG A 182 -29.06 24.38 -5.90
C ARG A 182 -29.81 23.11 -5.53
N VAL A 183 -29.15 22.16 -4.86
CA VAL A 183 -29.79 20.93 -4.36
C VAL A 183 -30.84 21.24 -3.29
N THR A 184 -30.55 22.17 -2.39
CA THR A 184 -31.49 22.65 -1.36
C THR A 184 -32.74 23.26 -2.01
N GLN A 185 -32.56 24.15 -2.98
CA GLN A 185 -33.65 24.77 -3.74
C GLN A 185 -34.54 23.72 -4.43
N LEU A 186 -33.96 22.66 -4.98
CA LEU A 186 -34.73 21.55 -5.54
C LEU A 186 -35.52 20.82 -4.45
N ILE A 187 -34.89 20.46 -3.34
CA ILE A 187 -35.55 19.73 -2.24
C ILE A 187 -36.76 20.53 -1.73
N ASP A 188 -36.58 21.82 -1.45
CA ASP A 188 -37.62 22.72 -0.94
C ASP A 188 -38.76 22.93 -1.95
N PHE A 189 -38.40 23.05 -3.24
CA PHE A 189 -39.36 23.12 -4.33
C PHE A 189 -40.20 21.85 -4.40
N LEU A 190 -39.57 20.67 -4.43
CA LEU A 190 -40.28 19.39 -4.50
C LEU A 190 -41.11 19.12 -3.23
N GLN A 191 -40.66 19.56 -2.06
CA GLN A 191 -41.42 19.44 -0.83
C GLN A 191 -42.68 20.32 -0.87
N SER A 192 -42.53 21.58 -1.27
CA SER A 192 -43.64 22.55 -1.26
C SER A 192 -44.65 22.33 -2.39
N GLN A 193 -44.19 21.89 -3.57
CA GLN A 193 -45.03 21.78 -4.77
C GLN A 193 -45.32 20.35 -5.20
N ALA A 194 -44.45 19.40 -4.88
CA ALA A 194 -44.50 18.04 -5.43
C ALA A 194 -44.66 16.94 -4.36
N GLY A 195 -44.89 17.30 -3.09
CA GLY A 195 -45.15 16.35 -2.01
C GLY A 195 -43.96 15.49 -1.59
N LEU A 196 -42.71 15.93 -1.81
CA LEU A 196 -41.53 15.28 -1.26
C LEU A 196 -41.63 15.23 0.28
N ASP A 197 -41.43 14.04 0.85
CA ASP A 197 -41.44 13.79 2.29
C ASP A 197 -39.98 13.71 2.81
N PRO A 198 -39.49 14.72 3.56
CA PRO A 198 -38.12 14.73 4.09
C PRO A 198 -37.78 13.50 4.92
N SER A 199 -38.77 12.96 5.67
CA SER A 199 -38.61 11.78 6.54
C SER A 199 -38.41 10.47 5.79
N LYS A 200 -38.59 10.46 4.46
CA LYS A 200 -38.34 9.32 3.57
C LYS A 200 -37.27 9.61 2.51
N THR A 201 -36.64 10.77 2.58
CA THR A 201 -35.66 11.24 1.61
C THR A 201 -34.24 10.92 2.09
N LYS A 202 -33.43 10.32 1.20
CA LYS A 202 -31.99 10.15 1.43
C LYS A 202 -31.20 10.96 0.41
N VAL A 203 -30.13 11.61 0.84
CA VAL A 203 -29.16 12.28 -0.02
C VAL A 203 -27.81 11.56 0.04
N ILE A 204 -27.17 11.30 -1.10
CA ILE A 204 -25.98 10.45 -1.21
C ILE A 204 -24.94 11.11 -2.10
N GLY A 205 -23.70 11.22 -1.62
CA GLY A 205 -22.64 11.87 -2.37
C GLY A 205 -21.31 11.16 -2.25
N HIS A 206 -20.62 10.99 -3.37
CA HIS A 206 -19.25 10.45 -3.42
C HIS A 206 -18.21 11.57 -3.49
N SER A 207 -17.09 11.40 -2.79
CA SER A 207 -15.96 12.34 -2.83
C SER A 207 -16.42 13.76 -2.46
N LEU A 208 -16.16 14.78 -3.29
CA LEU A 208 -16.68 16.15 -3.10
C LEU A 208 -18.21 16.21 -3.02
N GLY A 209 -18.91 15.29 -3.70
CA GLY A 209 -20.36 15.14 -3.63
C GLY A 209 -20.86 14.83 -2.21
N GLY A 210 -20.04 14.17 -1.38
CA GLY A 210 -20.37 13.92 0.03
C GLY A 210 -20.58 15.23 0.81
N HIS A 211 -19.76 16.25 0.55
CA HIS A 211 -19.94 17.58 1.14
C HIS A 211 -21.16 18.30 0.56
N VAL A 212 -21.40 18.18 -0.75
CA VAL A 212 -22.59 18.77 -1.39
C VAL A 212 -23.87 18.29 -0.72
N VAL A 213 -24.00 16.99 -0.47
CA VAL A 213 -25.24 16.44 0.10
C VAL A 213 -25.40 16.73 1.59
N GLY A 214 -24.31 16.83 2.35
CA GLY A 214 -24.38 17.26 3.76
C GLY A 214 -24.86 18.69 3.87
N LEU A 215 -24.21 19.62 3.16
CA LEU A 215 -24.60 21.02 3.17
C LEU A 215 -26.02 21.25 2.63
N ALA A 216 -26.45 20.46 1.64
CA ALA A 216 -27.81 20.55 1.12
C ALA A 216 -28.86 20.06 2.12
N ALA A 217 -28.61 18.93 2.80
CA ALA A 217 -29.52 18.42 3.82
C ALA A 217 -29.67 19.39 5.00
N ARG A 218 -28.55 19.98 5.44
CA ARG A 218 -28.53 20.98 6.52
C ARG A 218 -29.42 22.18 6.24
N ASN A 219 -29.44 22.63 4.98
CA ASN A 219 -30.11 23.86 4.58
C ASN A 219 -31.55 23.64 4.09
N ALA A 220 -31.98 22.39 3.93
CA ALA A 220 -33.34 22.06 3.46
C ALA A 220 -34.42 22.37 4.50
N ASN A 221 -35.63 22.62 4.03
CA ASN A 221 -36.79 22.87 4.88
C ASN A 221 -37.26 21.58 5.56
N GLY A 222 -36.74 21.33 6.75
CA GLY A 222 -37.09 20.18 7.56
C GLY A 222 -36.06 19.06 7.46
N ASP A 223 -36.18 18.12 8.38
CA ASP A 223 -35.10 17.19 8.68
C ASP A 223 -35.06 16.05 7.65
N ILE A 224 -34.02 16.04 6.80
CA ILE A 224 -33.79 14.97 5.83
C ILE A 224 -33.46 13.68 6.57
N ALA A 225 -34.11 12.59 6.19
CA ALA A 225 -34.03 11.34 6.94
C ALA A 225 -32.61 10.76 7.02
N GLU A 226 -31.84 10.86 5.94
CA GLU A 226 -30.44 10.43 5.93
C GLU A 226 -29.56 11.15 4.91
N ALA A 227 -28.38 11.61 5.33
CA ALA A 227 -27.28 11.96 4.44
C ALA A 227 -26.21 10.87 4.46
N ILE A 228 -25.74 10.44 3.29
CA ILE A 228 -24.70 9.42 3.13
C ILE A 228 -23.51 10.00 2.38
N ALA A 229 -22.36 10.11 3.06
CA ALA A 229 -21.09 10.48 2.45
C ALA A 229 -20.25 9.24 2.13
N LEU A 230 -19.91 9.07 0.86
CA LEU A 230 -19.11 7.97 0.35
C LEU A 230 -17.68 8.48 0.11
N ASP A 231 -16.79 8.16 1.04
CA ASP A 231 -15.38 8.59 1.10
C ASP A 231 -15.21 10.11 0.85
N PRO A 232 -15.79 10.97 1.70
CA PRO A 232 -15.86 12.41 1.45
C PRO A 232 -14.48 13.04 1.34
N ALA A 233 -14.23 13.81 0.27
CA ALA A 233 -12.88 14.24 -0.14
C ALA A 233 -12.13 15.06 0.93
N LYS A 234 -10.85 14.75 1.15
CA LYS A 234 -10.01 15.43 2.14
C LYS A 234 -9.47 16.80 1.73
N PRO A 235 -8.85 16.99 0.54
CA PRO A 235 -8.12 18.23 0.25
C PRO A 235 -9.04 19.46 0.27
N LEU A 236 -8.64 20.50 1.01
CA LEU A 236 -9.40 21.73 1.26
C LEU A 236 -10.69 21.57 2.08
N PHE A 237 -10.87 20.41 2.73
CA PHE A 237 -11.99 20.13 3.64
C PHE A 237 -11.56 19.61 5.01
N ASP A 238 -10.32 19.12 5.16
CA ASP A 238 -9.77 18.62 6.42
C ASP A 238 -9.74 19.65 7.56
N SER A 239 -9.54 20.93 7.23
CA SER A 239 -9.58 22.03 8.19
C SER A 239 -10.96 22.67 8.37
N LYS A 240 -11.96 22.29 7.56
CA LYS A 240 -13.32 22.86 7.60
C LYS A 240 -14.15 22.27 8.73
N GLY A 241 -15.05 23.07 9.30
CA GLY A 241 -15.95 22.65 10.38
C GLY A 241 -17.39 22.39 9.95
N PRO A 242 -18.30 22.13 10.92
CA PRO A 242 -19.73 21.99 10.64
C PRO A 242 -20.30 23.19 9.88
N GLY A 243 -20.96 22.93 8.75
CA GLY A 243 -21.58 23.97 7.90
C GLY A 243 -20.69 24.48 6.76
N GLU A 244 -19.43 24.05 6.75
CA GLU A 244 -18.52 24.26 5.61
C GLU A 244 -18.21 22.94 4.90
N ARG A 245 -18.51 21.81 5.55
CA ARG A 245 -18.41 20.44 5.04
C ARG A 245 -19.47 19.56 5.70
N ILE A 246 -19.60 18.32 5.20
CA ILE A 246 -20.49 17.33 5.83
C ILE A 246 -20.12 17.09 7.30
N ASP A 247 -21.15 17.10 8.15
CA ASP A 247 -21.09 16.90 9.60
C ASP A 247 -22.32 16.12 10.09
N ARG A 248 -22.18 15.46 11.25
CA ARG A 248 -23.23 14.68 11.92
C ARG A 248 -24.52 15.43 12.26
N SER A 249 -24.50 16.76 12.21
CA SER A 249 -25.66 17.62 12.44
C SER A 249 -26.45 17.97 11.19
N ASP A 250 -25.99 17.56 9.99
CA ASP A 250 -26.54 18.01 8.72
C ASP A 250 -27.85 17.30 8.32
N ALA A 251 -28.23 16.21 8.98
CA ALA A 251 -29.47 15.48 8.73
C ALA A 251 -29.89 14.71 9.99
N ALA A 252 -31.12 14.18 10.01
CA ALA A 252 -31.63 13.32 11.08
C ALA A 252 -30.67 12.15 11.37
N ARG A 253 -30.00 11.68 10.33
CA ARG A 253 -28.92 10.72 10.40
C ARG A 253 -27.88 10.97 9.30
N VAL A 254 -26.62 10.95 9.67
CA VAL A 254 -25.47 11.08 8.78
C VAL A 254 -24.63 9.82 8.87
N GLN A 255 -24.52 9.13 7.73
CA GLN A 255 -23.68 7.96 7.57
C GLN A 255 -22.48 8.29 6.70
N VAL A 256 -21.30 7.86 7.13
CA VAL A 256 -20.07 8.04 6.34
C VAL A 256 -19.44 6.67 6.09
N ILE A 257 -19.02 6.41 4.86
CA ILE A 257 -18.32 5.19 4.46
C ILE A 257 -16.92 5.59 4.01
N HIS A 258 -15.94 5.30 4.86
CA HIS A 258 -14.53 5.61 4.67
C HIS A 258 -13.82 4.42 4.03
N THR A 259 -13.21 4.60 2.87
CA THR A 259 -12.55 3.49 2.15
C THR A 259 -11.13 3.81 1.71
N SER A 260 -10.70 5.08 1.70
CA SER A 260 -9.35 5.46 1.30
C SER A 260 -8.77 6.64 2.08
N ILE A 261 -7.46 6.85 1.93
CA ILE A 261 -6.75 8.03 2.45
C ILE A 261 -7.02 9.32 1.64
N LEU A 262 -7.76 9.24 0.53
CA LEU A 262 -8.22 10.41 -0.22
C LEU A 262 -9.45 11.05 0.43
N GLY A 263 -10.20 10.27 1.22
CA GLY A 263 -11.29 10.75 2.05
C GLY A 263 -10.83 11.32 3.39
N LEU A 264 -11.74 12.00 4.09
CA LEU A 264 -11.55 12.42 5.49
C LEU A 264 -11.38 11.18 6.38
N GLU A 265 -10.40 11.19 7.30
CA GLU A 265 -10.20 10.04 8.23
C GLU A 265 -11.09 10.15 9.48
N GLU A 266 -11.49 11.36 9.86
CA GLU A 266 -12.19 11.65 11.10
C GLU A 266 -13.63 11.09 11.11
N PRO A 267 -14.15 10.66 12.28
CA PRO A 267 -15.52 10.22 12.42
C PRO A 267 -16.48 11.42 12.45
N ILE A 268 -16.99 11.79 11.28
CA ILE A 268 -17.77 13.01 11.07
C ILE A 268 -19.26 12.75 10.94
N GLY A 269 -19.71 11.49 10.96
CA GLY A 269 -21.13 11.11 10.93
C GLY A 269 -21.73 10.83 12.31
N ASN A 270 -23.02 10.51 12.33
CA ASN A 270 -23.62 9.79 13.46
C ASN A 270 -23.17 8.32 13.47
N ALA A 271 -22.73 7.79 12.32
CA ALA A 271 -22.00 6.53 12.19
C ALA A 271 -21.06 6.58 11.01
N ASP A 272 -19.85 6.14 11.29
CA ASP A 272 -18.75 6.07 10.37
C ASP A 272 -18.37 4.60 10.20
N PHE A 273 -18.46 4.11 8.98
CA PHE A 273 -18.11 2.76 8.61
C PHE A 273 -16.76 2.80 7.90
N TYR A 274 -15.83 1.97 8.37
CA TYR A 274 -14.49 1.87 7.80
C TYR A 274 -14.27 0.46 7.23
N PRO A 275 -14.89 0.08 6.08
CA PRO A 275 -14.62 -1.20 5.44
C PRO A 275 -13.12 -1.47 5.36
N ASN A 276 -12.69 -2.62 5.89
CA ASN A 276 -11.28 -3.05 5.89
C ASN A 276 -10.31 -2.02 6.50
N GLY A 277 -10.76 -1.23 7.48
CA GLY A 277 -9.95 -0.20 8.14
C GLY A 277 -9.96 1.16 7.44
N GLY A 278 -10.73 1.31 6.35
CA GLY A 278 -11.04 2.58 5.69
C GLY A 278 -9.89 3.26 4.96
N LYS A 279 -8.86 2.49 4.56
CA LYS A 279 -7.67 3.02 3.86
C LYS A 279 -7.34 2.24 2.60
N SER A 280 -7.26 0.92 2.72
CA SER A 280 -6.98 0.01 1.60
C SER A 280 -8.11 -1.00 1.52
N GLN A 281 -8.48 -1.38 0.29
CA GLN A 281 -9.61 -2.28 0.07
C GLN A 281 -9.17 -3.58 -0.63
N PRO A 282 -9.76 -4.74 -0.27
CA PRO A 282 -9.49 -6.00 -0.94
C PRO A 282 -9.64 -5.88 -2.47
N GLY A 283 -8.69 -6.49 -3.19
CA GLY A 283 -8.64 -6.44 -4.66
C GLY A 283 -8.14 -5.12 -5.25
N CYS A 284 -7.89 -4.08 -4.44
CA CYS A 284 -7.27 -2.83 -4.92
C CYS A 284 -5.73 -2.86 -4.86
N GLY A 285 -5.10 -3.87 -4.27
CA GLY A 285 -3.66 -3.82 -3.99
C GLY A 285 -3.31 -2.77 -2.92
N ILE A 286 -2.05 -2.74 -2.49
CA ILE A 286 -1.64 -1.97 -1.30
C ILE A 286 -1.69 -0.45 -1.53
N ILE A 287 -1.55 0.02 -2.78
CA ILE A 287 -1.33 1.45 -3.12
C ILE A 287 -2.40 2.02 -4.07
N ALA A 288 -3.46 1.28 -4.46
CA ALA A 288 -4.48 1.85 -5.36
C ALA A 288 -5.47 2.74 -4.61
N LEU A 289 -5.03 3.98 -4.33
CA LEU A 289 -5.80 5.05 -3.71
C LEU A 289 -7.14 5.30 -4.43
N THR A 290 -7.11 5.25 -5.76
CA THR A 290 -8.25 5.46 -6.64
C THR A 290 -9.27 4.33 -6.53
N CYS A 291 -8.80 3.07 -6.59
CA CYS A 291 -9.66 1.90 -6.40
C CYS A 291 -10.27 1.88 -5.00
N ALA A 292 -9.46 2.14 -3.96
CA ALA A 292 -9.94 2.22 -2.59
C ALA A 292 -10.98 3.36 -2.42
N HIS A 293 -10.80 4.50 -3.07
CA HIS A 293 -11.74 5.63 -3.04
C HIS A 293 -13.08 5.29 -3.70
N ALA A 294 -13.03 4.59 -4.84
CA ALA A 294 -14.21 4.13 -5.58
C ALA A 294 -15.03 3.06 -4.84
N ARG A 295 -14.39 2.23 -4.00
CA ARG A 295 -15.05 1.14 -3.26
C ARG A 295 -16.19 1.61 -2.36
N SER A 296 -16.18 2.86 -1.89
CA SER A 296 -17.25 3.41 -1.06
C SER A 296 -18.62 3.35 -1.74
N TYR A 297 -18.72 3.77 -3.01
CA TYR A 297 -19.98 3.70 -3.76
C TYR A 297 -20.33 2.29 -4.22
N GLU A 298 -19.33 1.44 -4.49
CA GLU A 298 -19.56 0.03 -4.83
C GLU A 298 -20.17 -0.73 -3.66
N TYR A 299 -19.57 -0.60 -2.47
CA TYR A 299 -20.10 -1.24 -1.26
C TYR A 299 -21.47 -0.69 -0.88
N TYR A 300 -21.70 0.61 -1.04
CA TYR A 300 -23.01 1.18 -0.77
C TYR A 300 -24.07 0.66 -1.74
N ALA A 301 -23.78 0.61 -3.05
CA ALA A 301 -24.67 0.02 -4.04
C ALA A 301 -24.97 -1.46 -3.73
N GLU A 302 -23.95 -2.25 -3.36
CA GLU A 302 -24.13 -3.65 -2.95
C GLU A 302 -24.96 -3.76 -1.68
N SER A 303 -24.78 -2.86 -0.70
CA SER A 303 -25.55 -2.87 0.54
C SER A 303 -27.05 -2.64 0.32
N ILE A 304 -27.43 -1.94 -0.75
CA ILE A 304 -28.85 -1.76 -1.13
C ILE A 304 -29.44 -3.09 -1.60
N LEU A 305 -28.68 -3.86 -2.38
CA LEU A 305 -29.07 -5.18 -2.90
C LEU A 305 -29.01 -6.26 -1.81
N ASN A 306 -28.09 -6.12 -0.87
CA ASN A 306 -27.86 -7.03 0.25
C ASN A 306 -27.83 -6.28 1.58
N PRO A 307 -29.00 -5.90 2.15
CA PRO A 307 -29.10 -5.06 3.34
C PRO A 307 -28.46 -5.66 4.61
N THR A 308 -28.21 -6.97 4.61
CA THR A 308 -27.57 -7.68 5.72
C THR A 308 -26.10 -8.03 5.47
N GLY A 309 -25.56 -7.72 4.28
CA GLY A 309 -24.24 -8.14 3.84
C GLY A 309 -23.09 -7.43 4.56
N PHE A 310 -23.28 -6.17 4.97
CA PHE A 310 -22.24 -5.34 5.57
C PHE A 310 -22.54 -5.04 7.04
N ARG A 311 -22.48 -6.06 7.88
CA ARG A 311 -22.81 -5.98 9.32
C ARG A 311 -21.65 -5.49 10.18
N ALA A 312 -21.71 -4.31 10.78
CA ALA A 312 -20.75 -3.85 11.78
C ALA A 312 -21.33 -3.95 13.20
N GLY A 313 -20.96 -5.00 13.94
CA GLY A 313 -21.52 -5.24 15.28
C GLY A 313 -23.03 -5.49 15.23
N LYS A 314 -23.84 -4.60 15.82
CA LYS A 314 -25.31 -4.70 15.84
C LYS A 314 -26.01 -3.88 14.75
N VAL A 315 -25.27 -3.10 13.96
CA VAL A 315 -25.79 -2.24 12.89
C VAL A 315 -25.32 -2.73 11.52
N PHE A 316 -25.99 -2.28 10.47
CA PHE A 316 -25.62 -2.56 9.08
C PHE A 316 -25.21 -1.28 8.34
N MET A 317 -24.14 -1.37 7.55
CA MET A 317 -23.69 -0.30 6.67
C MET A 317 -24.65 -0.18 5.48
N GLY A 318 -25.00 1.05 5.14
CA GLY A 318 -25.86 1.40 4.01
C GLY A 318 -27.28 0.85 4.13
N GLY A 319 -27.73 0.18 3.08
CA GLY A 319 -29.05 -0.42 3.00
C GLY A 319 -30.17 0.53 2.53
N PRO A 320 -31.30 -0.04 2.06
CA PRO A 320 -32.37 0.72 1.41
C PRO A 320 -33.26 1.50 2.37
N SER A 321 -33.32 1.07 3.62
CA SER A 321 -34.10 1.66 4.73
C SER A 321 -33.18 2.08 5.86
N LEU A 322 -33.66 2.94 6.76
CA LEU A 322 -32.93 3.29 7.97
C LEU A 322 -32.83 2.06 8.88
N ASP A 323 -31.63 1.68 9.33
CA ASP A 323 -31.47 0.69 10.40
C ASP A 323 -32.08 1.23 11.71
N PRO A 324 -33.14 0.63 12.26
CA PRO A 324 -33.81 1.12 13.46
C PRO A 324 -32.98 0.95 14.75
N LYS A 325 -31.94 0.10 14.75
CA LYS A 325 -31.08 -0.14 15.93
C LYS A 325 -30.05 0.97 16.15
N TYR A 326 -29.99 1.92 15.22
CA TYR A 326 -29.04 3.01 15.22
C TYR A 326 -29.24 4.01 16.39
N ASN A 327 -30.50 4.26 16.79
CA ASN A 327 -30.82 5.21 17.87
C ASN A 327 -30.54 4.67 19.30
N VAL A 328 -30.10 3.42 19.43
CA VAL A 328 -29.84 2.77 20.74
C VAL A 328 -28.41 3.02 21.24
N ILE A 329 -27.55 3.67 20.44
CA ILE A 329 -26.12 3.84 20.71
C ILE A 329 -25.81 5.20 21.38
N THR A 330 -26.83 5.90 21.89
CA THR A 330 -26.74 7.27 22.46
C THR A 330 -26.12 7.37 23.86
N GLY A 331 -25.35 6.37 24.30
CA GLY A 331 -24.57 6.41 25.55
C GLY A 331 -23.08 6.24 25.29
N GLU A 332 -22.33 7.34 25.29
CA GLU A 332 -20.86 7.40 25.48
C GLU A 332 -19.95 6.53 24.59
N GLN A 333 -20.35 6.11 23.38
CA GLN A 333 -19.47 5.40 22.44
C GLN A 333 -19.49 6.01 21.02
N GLN A 334 -18.41 6.72 20.65
CA GLN A 334 -17.92 6.84 19.27
C GLN A 334 -16.71 5.90 19.10
N PRO A 335 -16.31 5.46 17.88
CA PRO A 335 -17.03 5.14 16.66
C PRO A 335 -17.30 3.62 16.56
N ILE A 336 -18.23 3.19 15.70
CA ILE A 336 -18.42 1.76 15.41
C ILE A 336 -17.26 1.29 14.52
N ILE A 337 -16.20 0.81 15.16
CA ILE A 337 -15.05 0.20 14.49
C ILE A 337 -15.47 -1.17 13.92
N CYS A 338 -15.34 -1.25 12.58
CA CYS A 338 -15.17 -2.38 11.67
C CYS A 338 -15.65 -3.79 12.05
N ILE A 339 -16.18 -4.46 11.02
CA ILE A 339 -16.00 -5.90 10.81
C ILE A 339 -14.51 -6.22 10.95
N GLN A 340 -14.11 -6.77 12.10
CA GLN A 340 -12.83 -7.44 12.27
C GLN A 340 -12.95 -8.86 11.73
N ASN A 341 -12.12 -9.18 10.73
CA ASN A 341 -11.19 -10.29 10.90
C ASN A 341 -9.91 -9.66 11.51
N PRO A 342 -9.32 -10.22 12.57
CA PRO A 342 -8.55 -9.45 13.55
C PRO A 342 -7.13 -9.16 13.04
N ARG A 343 -6.81 -7.86 12.87
CA ARG A 343 -5.46 -7.27 12.99
C ARG A 343 -5.59 -5.75 12.80
N GLY A 344 -5.54 -5.02 13.90
CA GLY A 344 -5.61 -3.56 13.90
C GLY A 344 -4.31 -2.91 13.45
N MET A 345 -4.43 -1.78 12.74
CA MET A 345 -3.39 -0.77 12.55
C MET A 345 -4.00 0.62 12.72
N PRO A 346 -3.30 1.54 13.39
CA PRO A 346 -3.32 2.97 13.05
C PRO A 346 -1.84 3.43 12.81
N ILE A 347 -1.42 4.52 12.15
CA ILE A 347 -1.93 5.89 11.88
C ILE A 347 -1.20 6.39 10.60
N VAL A 348 -1.91 7.02 9.64
CA VAL A 348 -1.35 7.54 8.35
C VAL A 348 -1.32 9.08 8.30
N SER A 349 -1.69 9.76 9.38
CA SER A 349 -1.89 11.22 9.38
C SER A 349 -0.61 12.08 9.40
N GLN A 350 0.61 11.53 9.50
CA GLN A 350 1.85 12.33 9.58
C GLN A 350 2.56 12.58 8.23
N TYR A 351 2.11 11.96 7.14
CA TYR A 351 2.91 11.81 5.92
C TYR A 351 2.94 13.06 5.02
N VAL A 352 1.91 13.91 5.08
CA VAL A 352 1.83 15.11 4.22
C VAL A 352 2.57 16.30 4.85
N ALA A 353 2.52 16.45 6.17
CA ALA A 353 3.18 17.54 6.88
C ALA A 353 4.71 17.45 6.88
N LEU A 354 5.27 16.23 6.80
CA LEU A 354 6.72 15.99 6.90
C LEU A 354 7.44 15.99 5.54
N LEU A 355 6.67 15.88 4.45
CA LEU A 355 7.18 16.08 3.09
C LEU A 355 7.54 17.56 2.87
N ILE A 356 6.74 18.48 3.39
CA ILE A 356 6.96 19.94 3.33
C ILE A 356 8.23 20.33 4.11
N ASP A 357 8.42 19.79 5.31
CA ASP A 357 9.55 20.06 6.20
C ASP A 357 10.91 19.60 5.63
N PHE A 358 10.92 18.55 4.79
CA PHE A 358 12.13 18.06 4.11
C PHE A 358 12.56 18.94 2.94
N LEU A 359 11.59 19.57 2.26
CA LEU A 359 11.81 20.36 1.04
C LEU A 359 12.31 21.77 1.37
N GLU A 360 11.95 22.30 2.54
CA GLU A 360 12.44 23.59 3.04
C GLU A 360 13.91 23.55 3.51
N ASN A 361 14.43 22.38 3.90
CA ASN A 361 15.71 22.27 4.62
C ASN A 361 16.93 21.80 3.80
N ASN A 362 16.78 21.35 2.54
CA ASN A 362 17.87 20.72 1.76
C ASN A 362 18.27 21.44 0.45
N ALA A 363 17.95 22.73 0.31
CA ALA A 363 18.35 23.53 -0.86
C ALA A 363 19.83 23.99 -0.80
N SER A 364 20.79 23.06 -0.82
CA SER A 364 22.19 23.36 -1.13
C SER A 364 22.97 22.09 -1.46
N LEU A 365 23.20 21.80 -2.75
CA LEU A 365 24.08 20.70 -3.15
C LEU A 365 25.09 21.14 -4.20
N ASP A 366 26.35 20.78 -3.95
CA ASP A 366 27.56 21.05 -4.73
C ASP A 366 27.67 20.05 -5.91
N PRO A 367 27.74 20.52 -7.17
CA PRO A 367 27.79 19.67 -8.35
C PRO A 367 29.00 18.74 -8.44
N ASP A 368 30.13 19.07 -7.81
CA ASP A 368 31.41 18.37 -8.02
C ASP A 368 31.59 17.10 -7.17
N ARG A 369 30.59 16.74 -6.33
CA ARG A 369 30.67 15.60 -5.37
C ARG A 369 29.54 14.58 -5.49
N THR A 370 28.66 14.71 -6.48
CA THR A 370 27.41 13.93 -6.56
C THR A 370 27.41 13.02 -7.80
N THR A 371 27.19 11.71 -7.62
CA THR A 371 26.95 10.79 -8.75
C THR A 371 25.45 10.70 -9.04
N ILE A 372 25.07 10.97 -10.29
CA ILE A 372 23.69 10.94 -10.80
C ILE A 372 23.45 9.59 -11.47
N ILE A 373 22.52 8.78 -10.96
CA ILE A 373 22.05 7.56 -11.65
C ILE A 373 20.70 7.88 -12.31
N GLY A 374 20.72 8.14 -13.61
CA GLY A 374 19.51 8.26 -14.44
C GLY A 374 19.23 6.96 -15.18
N TYR A 375 18.08 6.33 -14.93
CA TYR A 375 17.61 5.21 -15.74
C TYR A 375 16.58 5.67 -16.78
N SER A 376 16.87 5.41 -18.05
CA SER A 376 15.93 5.53 -19.17
C SER A 376 15.25 4.17 -19.40
N LEU A 377 13.92 4.15 -19.33
CA LEU A 377 13.11 2.98 -19.68
C LEU A 377 12.98 2.88 -21.20
N GLY A 378 13.94 2.17 -21.82
CA GLY A 378 13.90 1.79 -23.22
C GLY A 378 15.07 0.85 -23.51
N GLY A 379 14.77 -0.37 -23.96
CA GLY A 379 15.76 -1.45 -24.11
C GLY A 379 16.97 -1.04 -24.95
N HIS A 380 18.13 -0.93 -24.30
CA HIS A 380 19.42 -1.48 -24.67
C HIS A 380 20.46 -0.99 -23.65
N ILE A 381 21.33 -1.90 -23.22
CA ILE A 381 22.44 -1.64 -22.31
C ILE A 381 23.38 -0.61 -22.96
N ALA A 382 23.56 0.53 -22.32
CA ALA A 382 24.79 1.31 -22.41
C ALA A 382 25.12 1.80 -20.99
N SER A 383 26.14 1.18 -20.39
CA SER A 383 26.69 1.68 -19.13
C SER A 383 27.23 3.09 -19.37
N LEU A 384 26.72 4.09 -18.66
CA LEU A 384 27.40 5.36 -18.49
C LEU A 384 28.29 5.26 -17.26
N SER A 385 29.38 4.49 -17.36
CA SER A 385 30.55 4.76 -16.52
C SER A 385 31.25 5.98 -17.10
N ALA A 386 30.88 7.17 -16.61
CA ALA A 386 31.78 8.30 -16.71
C ALA A 386 32.96 8.03 -15.77
N HIS A 387 34.13 7.80 -16.35
CA HIS A 387 35.40 7.70 -15.62
C HIS A 387 35.64 9.01 -14.86
N PHE A 388 35.52 8.98 -13.54
CA PHE A 388 36.07 10.02 -12.65
C PHE A 388 37.10 9.36 -11.74
N GLY A 389 38.33 9.84 -11.81
CA GLY A 389 39.49 9.22 -11.16
C GLY A 389 39.40 9.25 -9.63
N ASN A 390 39.78 8.11 -9.02
CA ASN A 390 40.31 7.96 -7.67
C ASN A 390 39.60 8.66 -6.48
N GLY A 391 38.28 8.88 -6.53
CA GLY A 391 37.48 9.40 -5.41
C GLY A 391 36.56 8.35 -4.80
N LYS A 392 36.58 8.17 -3.48
CA LYS A 392 35.62 7.32 -2.74
C LYS A 392 34.18 7.81 -2.94
N ILE A 393 33.32 6.97 -3.49
CA ILE A 393 31.86 7.16 -3.58
C ILE A 393 31.27 7.26 -2.16
N ARG A 394 30.43 8.27 -1.87
CA ARG A 394 29.84 8.45 -0.53
C ARG A 394 28.32 8.57 -0.45
N GLU A 395 27.60 8.93 -1.52
CA GLU A 395 26.12 8.99 -1.49
C GLU A 395 25.50 8.61 -2.84
N VAL A 396 24.39 7.86 -2.79
CA VAL A 396 23.53 7.53 -3.93
C VAL A 396 22.20 8.24 -3.72
N ILE A 397 21.85 9.17 -4.62
CA ILE A 397 20.58 9.89 -4.58
C ILE A 397 19.68 9.34 -5.69
N VAL A 398 18.55 8.73 -5.32
CA VAL A 398 17.52 8.26 -6.25
C VAL A 398 16.53 9.41 -6.52
N TYR A 399 16.37 9.82 -7.78
CA TYR A 399 15.52 10.96 -8.12
C TYR A 399 14.02 10.67 -7.86
N PRO A 400 13.25 11.69 -7.42
CA PRO A 400 11.80 11.61 -7.24
C PRO A 400 11.02 11.19 -8.49
N SER A 401 11.54 11.43 -9.69
CA SER A 401 10.90 11.01 -10.96
C SER A 401 10.92 9.50 -11.18
N LEU A 402 11.95 8.80 -10.69
CA LEU A 402 11.94 7.33 -10.63
C LEU A 402 10.92 6.88 -9.58
N LEU A 403 10.94 7.46 -8.37
CA LEU A 403 9.94 7.19 -7.32
C LEU A 403 8.49 7.47 -7.72
N VAL A 404 8.22 8.47 -8.57
CA VAL A 404 6.89 8.75 -9.13
C VAL A 404 6.54 7.74 -10.22
N SER A 405 7.48 7.29 -11.06
CA SER A 405 7.25 6.18 -12.00
C SER A 405 6.94 4.87 -11.25
N ILE A 406 7.54 4.67 -10.08
CA ILE A 406 7.29 3.55 -9.15
C ILE A 406 5.92 3.70 -8.47
N ALA A 407 5.54 4.92 -8.09
CA ALA A 407 4.25 5.24 -7.48
C ALA A 407 3.08 5.27 -8.50
N THR A 408 3.37 5.39 -9.80
CA THR A 408 2.37 5.47 -10.88
C THR A 408 2.30 4.20 -11.73
N ASN A 409 3.32 3.32 -11.70
CA ASN A 409 3.21 1.96 -12.22
C ASN A 409 2.82 0.99 -11.11
N LEU A 410 1.63 0.39 -11.24
CA LEU A 410 1.03 -0.68 -10.41
C LEU A 410 1.87 -1.96 -10.29
N ASN A 411 3.09 -1.93 -10.79
CA ASN A 411 3.92 -3.08 -11.07
C ASN A 411 5.23 -3.02 -10.29
N TYR A 412 5.59 -1.92 -9.62
CA TYR A 412 6.89 -1.82 -8.96
C TYR A 412 6.82 -1.46 -7.47
N THR A 413 7.74 -1.98 -6.64
CA THR A 413 7.87 -1.68 -5.20
C THR A 413 9.33 -1.55 -4.77
N ILE A 414 9.61 -0.92 -3.63
CA ILE A 414 10.97 -0.76 -3.10
C ILE A 414 11.25 -1.82 -2.03
N VAL A 415 12.39 -2.50 -2.16
CA VAL A 415 12.93 -3.41 -1.14
C VAL A 415 14.30 -2.92 -0.73
N ILE A 416 14.55 -2.89 0.58
CA ILE A 416 15.87 -2.61 1.14
C ILE A 416 16.64 -3.92 1.24
N ASP A 417 17.84 -3.93 0.70
CA ASP A 417 18.74 -5.08 0.78
C ASP A 417 19.58 -5.07 2.07
N ASP A 418 20.36 -6.13 2.29
CA ASP A 418 21.17 -6.30 3.50
C ASP A 418 22.31 -5.30 3.65
N HIS A 419 22.62 -4.52 2.61
CA HIS A 419 23.57 -3.42 2.70
C HIS A 419 22.87 -2.11 3.04
N GLY A 420 21.56 -2.14 3.29
CA GLY A 420 20.73 -0.97 3.53
C GLY A 420 20.47 -0.17 2.24
N ILE A 421 20.68 -0.78 1.06
CA ILE A 421 20.49 -0.12 -0.23
C ILE A 421 19.06 -0.38 -0.73
N PRO A 422 18.33 0.68 -1.13
CA PRO A 422 17.01 0.53 -1.73
C PRO A 422 17.10 0.08 -3.18
N ASN A 423 16.23 -0.85 -3.54
CA ASN A 423 16.15 -1.36 -4.90
C ASN A 423 14.71 -1.39 -5.39
N LEU A 424 14.54 -1.11 -6.67
CA LEU A 424 13.24 -1.13 -7.31
C LEU A 424 12.91 -2.51 -7.91
N ILE A 425 11.77 -3.06 -7.53
CA ILE A 425 11.33 -4.41 -7.91
C ILE A 425 10.07 -4.36 -8.76
N ASP A 426 10.11 -4.94 -9.96
CA ASP A 426 8.91 -5.20 -10.77
C ASP A 426 8.16 -6.44 -10.22
N THR A 427 7.07 -6.22 -9.51
CA THR A 427 6.12 -7.22 -9.00
C THR A 427 5.25 -7.89 -10.08
N ASN A 428 5.17 -7.34 -11.30
CA ASN A 428 4.36 -7.90 -12.40
C ASN A 428 5.19 -8.62 -13.47
N LYS A 429 6.50 -8.77 -13.28
CA LYS A 429 7.35 -9.58 -14.18
C LYS A 429 6.74 -10.97 -14.33
N PRO A 430 6.27 -11.35 -15.54
CA PRO A 430 5.55 -12.59 -15.73
C PRO A 430 6.54 -13.76 -15.72
N LYS A 431 6.13 -14.85 -15.05
CA LYS A 431 6.57 -16.25 -15.22
C LYS A 431 8.06 -16.47 -15.57
N PHE A 432 8.80 -17.01 -14.60
CA PHE A 432 10.15 -17.54 -14.80
C PHE A 432 10.25 -18.39 -16.08
N THR A 433 11.18 -18.02 -16.94
CA THR A 433 11.56 -18.81 -18.11
C THR A 433 12.40 -20.01 -17.68
N GLN A 434 12.58 -20.97 -18.58
CA GLN A 434 13.47 -22.10 -18.31
C GLN A 434 14.95 -21.67 -18.15
N VAL A 435 15.33 -20.53 -18.71
CA VAL A 435 16.65 -19.92 -18.49
C VAL A 435 16.74 -19.38 -17.06
N ASP A 436 15.74 -18.63 -16.61
CA ASP A 436 15.71 -18.10 -15.24
C ASP A 436 15.73 -19.23 -14.20
N LEU A 437 14.98 -20.31 -14.44
CA LEU A 437 14.99 -21.48 -13.55
C LEU A 437 16.35 -22.19 -13.51
N LYS A 438 17.06 -22.24 -14.64
CA LYS A 438 18.40 -22.80 -14.72
C LYS A 438 19.42 -21.92 -14.00
N GLU A 439 19.33 -20.60 -14.15
CA GLU A 439 20.20 -19.64 -13.46
C GLU A 439 19.97 -19.67 -11.94
N ILE A 440 18.71 -19.79 -11.50
CA ILE A 440 18.35 -20.04 -10.10
C ILE A 440 19.00 -21.33 -9.59
N ASP A 441 18.86 -22.45 -10.31
CA ASP A 441 19.47 -23.71 -9.89
C ASP A 441 21.00 -23.59 -9.80
N GLU A 442 21.66 -23.07 -10.84
CA GLU A 442 23.12 -22.88 -10.87
C GLU A 442 23.62 -21.98 -9.74
N SER A 443 22.92 -20.88 -9.44
CA SER A 443 23.29 -19.96 -8.35
C SER A 443 23.06 -20.58 -6.97
N VAL A 444 21.97 -21.32 -6.79
CA VAL A 444 21.69 -22.06 -5.54
C VAL A 444 22.76 -23.12 -5.28
N GLN A 445 23.22 -23.85 -6.31
CA GLN A 445 24.29 -24.84 -6.18
C GLN A 445 25.63 -24.25 -5.70
N LYS A 446 25.85 -22.94 -5.88
CA LYS A 446 27.05 -22.25 -5.40
C LYS A 446 26.98 -21.80 -3.95
N THR A 447 25.89 -22.07 -3.23
CA THR A 447 25.81 -21.79 -1.78
C THR A 447 26.99 -22.47 -1.06
N ILE A 448 27.76 -21.67 -0.33
CA ILE A 448 28.99 -22.10 0.37
C ILE A 448 28.75 -22.14 1.88
N PHE A 449 29.31 -23.14 2.54
CA PHE A 449 29.24 -23.29 3.99
C PHE A 449 30.64 -23.17 4.58
N TYR A 450 30.86 -22.17 5.43
CA TYR A 450 32.15 -21.98 6.09
C TYR A 450 32.03 -22.21 7.59
N LEU A 451 32.79 -23.19 8.09
CA LEU A 451 32.94 -23.45 9.52
C LEU A 451 33.97 -22.51 10.15
N TYR A 452 33.57 -21.92 11.26
CA TYR A 452 34.40 -21.15 12.18
C TYR A 452 34.27 -21.71 13.59
N THR A 453 35.39 -21.74 14.29
CA THR A 453 35.52 -22.09 15.70
C THR A 453 36.50 -21.12 16.34
N ARG A 454 36.73 -21.23 17.66
CA ARG A 454 37.81 -20.47 18.32
C ARG A 454 39.20 -20.79 17.79
N ASN A 455 39.39 -21.94 17.13
CA ASN A 455 40.67 -22.32 16.52
C ASN A 455 40.89 -21.67 15.15
N ASN A 456 39.83 -21.18 14.50
CA ASN A 456 39.91 -20.51 13.21
C ASN A 456 38.92 -19.32 13.10
N PRO A 457 39.00 -18.33 14.00
CA PRO A 457 37.97 -17.29 14.13
C PRO A 457 37.92 -16.31 12.95
N LYS A 458 38.98 -16.26 12.11
CA LYS A 458 39.10 -15.31 11.01
C LYS A 458 39.05 -15.94 9.62
N ILE A 459 39.57 -17.16 9.46
CA ILE A 459 39.61 -17.86 8.17
C ILE A 459 38.72 -19.11 8.28
N GLY A 460 37.60 -19.10 7.54
CA GLY A 460 36.63 -20.18 7.54
C GLY A 460 37.16 -21.42 6.81
N GLN A 461 36.78 -22.60 7.27
CA GLN A 461 37.04 -23.86 6.57
C GLN A 461 35.77 -24.31 5.87
N GLN A 462 35.84 -24.50 4.56
CA GLN A 462 34.67 -24.87 3.79
C GLN A 462 34.21 -26.28 4.14
N LEU A 463 32.93 -26.43 4.46
CA LEU A 463 32.25 -27.72 4.56
C LEU A 463 31.55 -28.00 3.24
N ILE A 464 31.70 -29.23 2.74
CA ILE A 464 31.10 -29.69 1.50
C ILE A 464 30.07 -30.77 1.85
N ILE A 465 28.85 -30.63 1.33
CA ILE A 465 27.77 -31.61 1.52
C ILE A 465 28.25 -32.97 1.01
N ASP A 466 27.96 -34.03 1.77
CA ASP A 466 28.35 -35.42 1.48
C ASP A 466 29.87 -35.69 1.41
N ASP A 467 30.70 -34.76 1.88
CA ASP A 467 32.15 -34.93 1.94
C ASP A 467 32.67 -34.92 3.40
N MET A 468 32.86 -36.11 3.94
CA MET A 468 33.39 -36.27 5.30
C MET A 468 34.85 -35.85 5.45
N ASP A 469 35.62 -35.77 4.36
CA ASP A 469 36.99 -35.29 4.43
C ASP A 469 37.03 -33.78 4.67
N SER A 470 36.07 -33.02 4.12
CA SER A 470 35.93 -31.59 4.42
C SER A 470 35.71 -31.34 5.92
N VAL A 471 34.87 -32.16 6.56
CA VAL A 471 34.60 -32.11 8.00
C VAL A 471 35.83 -32.50 8.81
N LYS A 472 36.47 -33.64 8.49
CA LYS A 472 37.65 -34.15 9.23
C LYS A 472 38.88 -33.23 9.14
N LYS A 473 39.05 -32.52 8.03
CA LYS A 473 40.14 -31.55 7.84
C LYS A 473 39.85 -30.19 8.50
N SER A 474 38.61 -29.98 8.96
CA SER A 474 38.19 -28.77 9.65
C SER A 474 38.37 -28.87 11.16
N PHE A 475 38.08 -27.79 11.88
CA PHE A 475 38.03 -27.75 13.34
C PHE A 475 36.68 -28.18 13.93
N TRP A 476 35.83 -28.87 13.16
CA TRP A 476 34.55 -29.39 13.64
C TRP A 476 34.71 -30.18 14.95
N ASN A 477 33.86 -29.87 15.94
CA ASN A 477 33.81 -30.61 17.19
C ASN A 477 32.36 -31.03 17.51
N PRO A 478 32.04 -32.34 17.50
CA PRO A 478 30.68 -32.82 17.74
C PRO A 478 30.15 -32.52 19.16
N ASN A 479 31.04 -32.21 20.11
CA ASN A 479 30.63 -31.86 21.47
C ASN A 479 30.21 -30.39 21.61
N HIS A 480 30.51 -29.55 20.62
CA HIS A 480 30.16 -28.14 20.65
C HIS A 480 28.76 -27.88 20.06
N PRO A 481 27.95 -26.99 20.66
CA PRO A 481 26.71 -26.52 20.06
C PRO A 481 26.96 -25.87 18.69
N THR A 482 26.01 -26.04 17.78
CA THR A 482 26.14 -25.57 16.38
C THR A 482 25.24 -24.37 16.12
N ARG A 483 25.75 -23.36 15.42
CA ARG A 483 25.00 -22.18 14.97
C ARG A 483 25.16 -22.03 13.47
N PHE A 484 24.06 -22.09 12.73
CA PHE A 484 24.03 -21.72 11.33
C PHE A 484 23.60 -20.25 11.22
N ILE A 485 24.28 -19.45 10.40
CA ILE A 485 24.00 -18.03 10.26
C ILE A 485 23.95 -17.68 8.77
N THR A 486 22.88 -17.02 8.32
CA THR A 486 22.70 -16.62 6.91
C THR A 486 22.29 -15.16 6.78
N HIS A 487 22.78 -14.53 5.72
CA HIS A 487 22.34 -13.21 5.28
C HIS A 487 21.05 -13.34 4.43
N GLY A 488 20.46 -12.22 4.06
CA GLY A 488 19.36 -12.02 3.12
C GLY A 488 19.77 -11.46 1.75
N TRP A 489 18.98 -10.50 1.22
CA TRP A 489 19.00 -10.11 -0.19
C TRP A 489 20.14 -9.13 -0.51
N HIS A 490 20.78 -9.28 -1.68
CA HIS A 490 22.06 -8.66 -2.07
C HIS A 490 23.19 -8.73 -1.02
N GLY A 491 23.00 -9.47 0.07
CA GLY A 491 23.98 -9.61 1.12
C GLY A 491 25.06 -10.62 0.80
N ASN A 492 25.93 -10.79 1.79
CA ASN A 492 26.94 -11.82 1.87
C ASN A 492 27.33 -12.02 3.34
N CYS A 493 28.21 -12.97 3.62
CA CYS A 493 28.63 -13.26 4.99
C CYS A 493 29.73 -12.32 5.55
N ASP A 494 30.23 -11.33 4.80
CA ASP A 494 31.38 -10.50 5.19
C ASP A 494 31.03 -9.42 6.25
N GLY A 495 29.73 -9.23 6.55
CA GLY A 495 29.18 -8.27 7.51
C GLY A 495 28.52 -8.92 8.74
N GLY A 496 27.21 -8.73 8.91
CA GLY A 496 26.43 -9.16 10.08
C GLY A 496 26.65 -10.62 10.50
N CYS A 497 26.75 -11.53 9.53
CA CYS A 497 27.08 -12.93 9.78
C CYS A 497 28.40 -13.12 10.56
N THR A 498 29.47 -12.44 10.16
CA THR A 498 30.75 -12.49 10.86
C THR A 498 30.71 -11.82 12.24
N GLN A 499 29.87 -10.80 12.43
CA GLN A 499 29.71 -10.13 13.73
C GLN A 499 28.95 -11.02 14.72
N ILE A 500 27.89 -11.70 14.26
CA ILE A 500 27.17 -12.71 15.06
C ILE A 500 28.12 -13.87 15.41
N ARG A 501 28.91 -14.36 14.45
CA ARG A 501 29.97 -15.35 14.71
C ARG A 501 30.90 -14.88 15.81
N ASP A 502 31.46 -13.68 15.69
CA ASP A 502 32.42 -13.14 16.66
C ASP A 502 31.78 -13.03 18.06
N ALA A 503 30.51 -12.61 18.15
CA ALA A 503 29.77 -12.59 19.42
C ALA A 503 29.68 -13.99 20.07
N PHE A 504 29.31 -15.02 19.30
CA PHE A 504 29.27 -16.39 19.82
C PHE A 504 30.64 -16.91 20.25
N LEU A 505 31.68 -16.70 19.43
CA LEU A 505 33.03 -17.13 19.75
C LEU A 505 33.59 -16.42 20.99
N ASN A 506 33.12 -15.20 21.28
CA ASN A 506 33.49 -14.48 22.50
C ASN A 506 32.87 -15.11 23.77
N VAL A 507 31.67 -15.69 23.69
CA VAL A 507 30.95 -16.19 24.88
C VAL A 507 31.05 -17.70 25.10
N GLY A 508 31.46 -18.48 24.10
CA GLY A 508 31.61 -19.93 24.28
C GLY A 508 32.29 -20.65 23.11
N ASP A 509 32.43 -21.97 23.27
CA ASP A 509 32.93 -22.85 22.25
C ASP A 509 31.76 -23.36 21.39
N TYR A 510 31.75 -22.96 20.11
CA TYR A 510 30.69 -23.28 19.17
C TYR A 510 31.27 -23.77 17.83
N ASN A 511 30.49 -24.57 17.12
CA ASN A 511 30.63 -24.71 15.67
C ASN A 511 29.77 -23.63 15.01
N ILE A 512 30.38 -22.60 14.41
CA ILE A 512 29.66 -21.56 13.69
C ILE A 512 29.76 -21.82 12.19
N ILE A 513 28.64 -22.07 11.52
CA ILE A 513 28.59 -22.31 10.08
C ILE A 513 27.90 -21.11 9.42
N LEU A 514 28.67 -20.35 8.64
CA LEU A 514 28.13 -19.28 7.82
C LEU A 514 27.60 -19.87 6.51
N ILE A 515 26.35 -19.54 6.17
CA ILE A 515 25.68 -19.94 4.94
C ILE A 515 25.76 -18.76 3.97
N ASP A 516 26.67 -18.85 3.02
CA ASP A 516 26.88 -17.81 2.02
C ASP A 516 26.21 -18.21 0.72
N TRP A 517 25.04 -17.60 0.46
CA TRP A 517 24.26 -17.84 -0.76
C TRP A 517 24.32 -16.63 -1.69
N ARG A 518 25.41 -15.83 -1.63
CA ARG A 518 25.56 -14.56 -2.35
C ARG A 518 25.27 -14.64 -3.84
N ASP A 519 25.62 -15.73 -4.52
CA ASP A 519 25.30 -15.91 -5.94
C ASP A 519 23.78 -15.85 -6.18
N ALA A 520 23.00 -16.59 -5.38
CA ALA A 520 21.55 -16.62 -5.48
C ALA A 520 20.90 -15.35 -4.87
N ALA A 521 21.52 -14.75 -3.86
CA ALA A 521 21.02 -13.54 -3.20
C ALA A 521 21.17 -12.28 -4.07
N ASN A 522 22.21 -12.22 -4.91
CA ASN A 522 22.52 -11.06 -5.76
C ASN A 522 21.78 -11.04 -7.11
N HIS A 523 20.83 -11.94 -7.33
CA HIS A 523 19.88 -11.81 -8.43
C HIS A 523 18.77 -10.78 -8.12
N SER A 524 17.93 -10.52 -9.12
CA SER A 524 16.70 -9.73 -8.91
C SER A 524 15.85 -10.32 -7.78
N TYR A 525 15.16 -9.47 -7.01
CA TYR A 525 14.42 -9.89 -5.83
C TYR A 525 13.49 -11.09 -6.06
N LEU A 526 12.74 -11.12 -7.17
CA LEU A 526 11.86 -12.24 -7.49
C LEU A 526 12.61 -13.57 -7.65
N MET A 527 13.81 -13.55 -8.26
CA MET A 527 14.65 -14.74 -8.39
C MET A 527 15.22 -15.14 -7.03
N SER A 528 15.71 -14.18 -6.24
CA SER A 528 16.22 -14.46 -4.89
C SER A 528 15.14 -15.03 -3.97
N VAL A 529 13.92 -14.49 -4.00
CA VAL A 529 12.72 -15.04 -3.32
C VAL A 529 12.45 -16.47 -3.78
N ARG A 530 12.57 -16.76 -5.08
CA ARG A 530 12.36 -18.10 -5.63
C ARG A 530 13.47 -19.08 -5.22
N SER A 531 14.68 -18.58 -4.99
CA SER A 531 15.83 -19.35 -4.51
C SER A 531 15.73 -19.73 -3.04
N VAL A 532 15.06 -18.93 -2.19
CA VAL A 532 14.92 -19.16 -0.74
C VAL A 532 14.62 -20.63 -0.38
N PRO A 533 13.53 -21.27 -0.86
CA PRO A 533 13.23 -22.66 -0.49
C PRO A 533 14.27 -23.66 -1.01
N LEU A 534 14.96 -23.36 -2.11
CA LEU A 534 15.99 -24.24 -2.68
C LEU A 534 17.30 -24.14 -1.88
N VAL A 535 17.69 -22.94 -1.45
CA VAL A 535 18.81 -22.74 -0.53
C VAL A 535 18.52 -23.43 0.81
N SER A 536 17.30 -23.31 1.34
CA SER A 536 16.90 -24.01 2.57
C SER A 536 17.03 -25.53 2.48
N GLN A 537 16.69 -26.12 1.34
CA GLN A 537 16.88 -27.56 1.13
C GLN A 537 18.36 -27.94 1.15
N ARG A 538 19.24 -27.13 0.55
CA ARG A 538 20.70 -27.36 0.62
C ARG A 538 21.25 -27.27 2.04
N VAL A 539 20.80 -26.28 2.80
CA VAL A 539 21.18 -26.13 4.22
C VAL A 539 20.70 -27.36 5.00
N ALA A 540 19.47 -27.81 4.79
CA ALA A 540 18.94 -29.02 5.40
C ALA A 540 19.72 -30.29 5.00
N PHE A 541 20.17 -30.41 3.74
CA PHE A 541 21.06 -31.50 3.32
C PHE A 541 22.38 -31.49 4.08
N LEU A 542 23.01 -30.32 4.28
CA LEU A 542 24.20 -30.22 5.12
C LEU A 542 23.91 -30.62 6.57
N ILE A 543 22.82 -30.14 7.15
CA ILE A 543 22.41 -30.48 8.52
C ILE A 543 22.26 -32.00 8.67
N ASN A 544 21.49 -32.62 7.77
CA ASN A 544 21.24 -34.07 7.77
C ASN A 544 22.54 -34.85 7.56
N PHE A 545 23.44 -34.38 6.70
CA PHE A 545 24.74 -34.99 6.49
C PHE A 545 25.62 -34.94 7.76
N LEU A 546 25.69 -33.78 8.43
CA LEU A 546 26.45 -33.60 9.66
C LEU A 546 25.83 -34.37 10.85
N GLU A 547 24.51 -34.46 10.91
CA GLU A 547 23.80 -35.27 11.92
C GLU A 547 24.16 -36.75 11.76
N ASN A 548 24.05 -37.28 10.55
CA ASN A 548 24.26 -38.70 10.28
C ASN A 548 25.73 -39.14 10.36
N ASN A 549 26.68 -38.25 10.06
CA ASN A 549 28.08 -38.64 9.87
C ASN A 549 29.08 -37.92 10.78
N ALA A 550 28.69 -36.79 11.37
CA ALA A 550 29.57 -35.93 12.16
C ALA A 550 29.02 -35.61 13.56
N ASN A 551 27.98 -36.35 14.00
CA ASN A 551 27.37 -36.24 15.32
C ASN A 551 26.88 -34.83 15.67
N LEU A 552 26.34 -34.08 14.69
CA LEU A 552 25.60 -32.86 14.98
C LEU A 552 24.38 -33.20 15.84
N ASP A 553 24.17 -32.47 16.95
CA ASP A 553 23.00 -32.61 17.83
C ASP A 553 21.92 -31.58 17.45
N PRO A 554 20.76 -32.00 16.90
CA PRO A 554 19.66 -31.11 16.55
C PRO A 554 19.12 -30.30 17.73
N ASN A 555 19.18 -30.85 18.96
CA ASN A 555 18.71 -30.20 20.18
C ASN A 555 19.65 -29.10 20.69
N LYS A 556 20.85 -28.99 20.12
CA LYS A 556 21.84 -27.93 20.41
C LYS A 556 22.15 -27.06 19.21
N THR A 557 21.34 -27.19 18.16
CA THR A 557 21.51 -26.48 16.89
C THR A 557 20.54 -25.31 16.80
N VAL A 558 21.07 -24.14 16.41
CA VAL A 558 20.28 -22.92 16.16
C VAL A 558 20.54 -22.46 14.74
N ILE A 559 19.50 -22.03 14.03
CA ILE A 559 19.62 -21.42 12.71
C ILE A 559 19.16 -19.96 12.79
N ILE A 560 20.05 -19.04 12.41
CA ILE A 560 19.86 -17.60 12.52
C ILE A 560 19.85 -17.03 11.11
N GLY A 561 18.86 -16.20 10.79
CA GLY A 561 18.79 -15.58 9.48
C GLY A 561 18.21 -14.18 9.53
N HIS A 562 18.77 -13.27 8.73
CA HIS A 562 18.28 -11.89 8.56
C HIS A 562 17.56 -11.70 7.23
N SER A 563 16.51 -10.88 7.19
CA SER A 563 15.79 -10.54 5.95
C SER A 563 15.27 -11.78 5.19
N LEU A 564 15.58 -11.97 3.90
CA LEU A 564 15.29 -13.22 3.17
C LEU A 564 15.94 -14.45 3.82
N GLY A 565 17.09 -14.25 4.46
CA GLY A 565 17.81 -15.25 5.22
C GLY A 565 17.01 -15.78 6.41
N ALA A 566 16.11 -14.99 7.00
CA ALA A 566 15.22 -15.47 8.07
C ALA A 566 14.31 -16.60 7.57
N HIS A 567 13.76 -16.45 6.36
CA HIS A 567 13.00 -17.52 5.70
C HIS A 567 13.89 -18.72 5.40
N ILE A 568 15.13 -18.49 4.94
CA ILE A 568 16.08 -19.58 4.72
C ILE A 568 16.30 -20.35 6.02
N ALA A 569 16.52 -19.65 7.14
CA ALA A 569 16.77 -20.24 8.44
C ALA A 569 15.60 -21.13 8.91
N SER A 570 14.39 -20.58 8.90
CA SER A 570 13.18 -21.30 9.33
C SER A 570 12.86 -22.50 8.44
N LEU A 571 12.88 -22.32 7.11
CA LEU A 571 12.59 -23.41 6.18
C LEU A 571 13.69 -24.49 6.19
N SER A 572 14.95 -24.14 6.50
CA SER A 572 16.02 -25.13 6.69
C SER A 572 15.73 -26.02 7.90
N ALA A 573 15.28 -25.45 9.02
CA ALA A 573 14.86 -26.21 10.20
C ALA A 573 13.65 -27.10 9.89
N ARG A 574 12.72 -26.63 9.06
CA ARG A 574 11.58 -27.42 8.59
C ARG A 574 11.98 -28.61 7.72
N PHE A 575 12.95 -28.42 6.82
CA PHE A 575 13.39 -29.44 5.88
C PHE A 575 14.42 -30.41 6.46
N ALA A 576 15.01 -30.10 7.62
CA ALA A 576 15.87 -31.01 8.35
C ALA A 576 15.09 -32.27 8.77
N ALA A 577 15.78 -33.41 8.80
CA ALA A 577 15.18 -34.70 9.15
C ALA A 577 14.73 -34.70 10.62
N SER A 578 15.57 -34.16 11.50
CA SER A 578 15.29 -33.98 12.92
C SER A 578 14.78 -32.57 13.22
N LYS A 579 13.94 -32.47 14.25
CA LYS A 579 13.42 -31.18 14.72
C LYS A 579 14.54 -30.34 15.34
N ILE A 580 14.87 -29.22 14.71
CA ILE A 580 15.92 -28.30 15.20
C ILE A 580 15.42 -27.55 16.45
N ALA A 581 16.32 -27.35 17.41
CA ALA A 581 16.00 -26.69 18.67
C ALA A 581 15.47 -25.27 18.47
N GLU A 582 16.23 -24.41 17.80
CA GLU A 582 15.91 -22.98 17.77
C GLU A 582 16.10 -22.37 16.39
N VAL A 583 15.20 -21.46 16.04
CA VAL A 583 15.35 -20.54 14.91
C VAL A 583 15.27 -19.11 15.42
N ILE A 584 16.22 -18.28 15.03
CA ILE A 584 16.20 -16.84 15.25
C ILE A 584 16.00 -16.14 13.91
N ALA A 585 14.86 -15.48 13.77
CA ALA A 585 14.44 -14.80 12.57
C ALA A 585 14.57 -13.28 12.77
N LEU A 586 15.60 -12.70 12.19
CA LEU A 586 15.96 -11.29 12.35
C LEU A 586 15.30 -10.47 11.24
N ASP A 587 14.28 -9.69 11.61
CA ASP A 587 13.46 -8.84 10.74
C ASP A 587 13.11 -9.51 9.39
N PRO A 588 12.33 -10.61 9.39
CA PRO A 588 12.09 -11.41 8.19
C PRO A 588 11.43 -10.58 7.09
N ALA A 589 11.86 -10.69 5.83
CA ALA A 589 11.33 -9.84 4.76
C ALA A 589 9.82 -10.06 4.49
N ALA A 590 9.04 -9.00 4.33
CA ALA A 590 7.58 -9.08 4.15
C ALA A 590 7.13 -9.32 2.71
N LEU A 591 7.81 -8.71 1.74
CA LEU A 591 7.35 -8.71 0.36
C LEU A 591 7.36 -10.14 -0.21
N LEU A 592 6.19 -10.59 -0.70
CA LEU A 592 5.92 -11.97 -1.17
C LEU A 592 5.93 -13.07 -0.09
N PHE A 593 6.01 -12.70 1.20
CA PHE A 593 5.96 -13.66 2.32
C PHE A 593 4.89 -13.35 3.37
N GLU A 594 4.52 -12.08 3.62
CA GLU A 594 3.60 -11.66 4.71
C GLU A 594 2.27 -12.46 4.71
N SER A 595 1.70 -12.68 3.52
CA SER A 595 0.45 -13.42 3.34
C SER A 595 0.61 -14.93 3.28
N ASN A 596 1.84 -15.45 3.20
CA ASN A 596 2.08 -16.87 3.00
C ASN A 596 1.79 -17.67 4.28
N GLY A 597 1.49 -18.95 4.12
CA GLY A 597 1.21 -19.87 5.21
C GLY A 597 2.46 -20.59 5.74
N PRO A 598 2.29 -21.47 6.75
CA PRO A 598 3.35 -22.35 7.23
C PRO A 598 3.99 -23.17 6.09
N GLY A 599 5.32 -23.09 5.95
CA GLY A 599 6.09 -23.84 4.94
C GLY A 599 6.47 -23.07 3.69
N GLU A 600 6.00 -21.84 3.59
CA GLU A 600 6.34 -20.92 2.51
C GLU A 600 7.05 -19.66 3.04
N ARG A 601 7.19 -19.51 4.36
CA ARG A 601 7.88 -18.43 5.07
C ARG A 601 8.33 -18.89 6.46
N VAL A 602 8.88 -17.98 7.27
CA VAL A 602 9.15 -18.24 8.69
C VAL A 602 7.84 -18.57 9.40
N ASP A 603 7.80 -19.64 10.18
CA ASP A 603 6.64 -20.02 10.97
C ASP A 603 7.04 -20.72 12.27
N LYS A 604 6.27 -20.48 13.33
CA LYS A 604 6.44 -21.09 14.66
C LYS A 604 6.51 -22.62 14.66
N SER A 605 5.93 -23.26 13.64
CA SER A 605 5.96 -24.72 13.51
C SER A 605 7.26 -25.28 12.94
N ASP A 606 8.24 -24.46 12.54
CA ASP A 606 9.43 -24.93 11.83
C ASP A 606 10.55 -25.46 12.77
N ALA A 607 10.68 -24.95 14.00
CA ALA A 607 11.62 -25.44 15.03
C ALA A 607 10.93 -25.72 16.38
N ILE A 608 11.65 -26.17 17.42
CA ILE A 608 11.07 -26.31 18.77
C ILE A 608 10.72 -24.92 19.32
N LEU A 609 11.63 -23.96 19.18
CA LEU A 609 11.41 -22.55 19.48
C LEU A 609 11.77 -21.72 18.26
N VAL A 610 10.88 -20.81 17.87
CA VAL A 610 11.14 -19.81 16.83
C VAL A 610 10.98 -18.43 17.45
N GLN A 611 12.07 -17.67 17.54
CA GLN A 611 12.02 -16.28 18.02
C GLN A 611 12.20 -15.33 16.84
N VAL A 612 11.30 -14.36 16.72
CA VAL A 612 11.35 -13.33 15.69
C VAL A 612 11.66 -11.98 16.33
N ILE A 613 12.62 -11.25 15.78
CA ILE A 613 12.96 -9.89 16.21
C ILE A 613 12.56 -8.93 15.10
N HIS A 614 11.51 -8.15 15.34
CA HIS A 614 10.89 -7.22 14.40
C HIS A 614 11.45 -5.82 14.60
N THR A 615 12.12 -5.25 13.60
CA THR A 615 12.73 -3.92 13.71
C THR A 615 12.34 -2.94 12.62
N CYS A 616 11.81 -3.40 11.48
CA CYS A 616 11.39 -2.55 10.36
C CYS A 616 10.05 -2.98 9.73
N THR A 617 9.04 -3.25 10.56
CA THR A 617 7.74 -3.80 10.13
C THR A 617 6.83 -2.85 9.36
N LYS A 618 7.24 -1.58 9.23
CA LYS A 618 6.49 -0.55 8.51
C LYS A 618 6.53 -0.75 6.99
N PHE A 619 7.66 -1.25 6.48
CA PHE A 619 7.90 -1.35 5.03
C PHE A 619 8.71 -2.59 4.59
N VAL A 620 9.63 -3.10 5.42
CA VAL A 620 10.56 -4.16 4.99
C VAL A 620 10.26 -5.49 5.68
N GLY A 621 10.18 -5.50 7.01
CA GLY A 621 10.02 -6.71 7.81
C GLY A 621 8.56 -7.15 7.95
N ILE A 622 8.34 -8.45 8.20
CA ILE A 622 7.01 -9.01 8.44
C ILE A 622 6.41 -8.38 9.69
N LYS A 623 5.17 -7.90 9.60
CA LYS A 623 4.49 -7.31 10.76
C LYS A 623 3.81 -8.34 11.64
N SER A 624 3.28 -9.39 11.03
CA SER A 624 2.57 -10.45 11.73
C SER A 624 3.44 -11.17 12.76
N ALA A 625 2.87 -11.50 13.92
CA ALA A 625 3.50 -12.41 14.86
C ALA A 625 3.48 -13.83 14.27
N ILE A 626 4.65 -14.36 13.93
CA ILE A 626 4.85 -15.61 13.19
C ILE A 626 5.75 -16.60 13.93
N GLY A 627 6.34 -16.22 15.07
CA GLY A 627 7.17 -17.05 15.91
C GLY A 627 6.43 -17.79 17.02
N THR A 628 7.19 -18.58 17.79
CA THR A 628 6.82 -18.98 19.15
C THR A 628 6.87 -17.76 20.07
N SER A 629 7.89 -16.92 19.90
CA SER A 629 7.94 -15.58 20.47
C SER A 629 8.28 -14.53 19.42
N ASP A 630 7.64 -13.36 19.51
CA ASP A 630 7.82 -12.25 18.60
C ASP A 630 8.12 -10.98 19.41
N PHE A 631 9.31 -10.43 19.22
CA PHE A 631 9.77 -9.24 19.92
C PHE A 631 9.76 -8.04 18.98
N TYR A 632 9.14 -6.95 19.44
CA TYR A 632 9.02 -5.67 18.74
C TYR A 632 9.77 -4.60 19.55
N PRO A 633 11.12 -4.61 19.55
CA PRO A 633 11.91 -3.54 20.16
C PRO A 633 11.48 -2.18 19.62
N ASN A 634 11.22 -1.27 20.54
CA ASN A 634 10.74 0.08 20.29
C ASN A 634 9.39 0.18 19.57
N GLY A 635 8.63 -0.93 19.53
CA GLY A 635 7.39 -1.04 18.75
C GLY A 635 7.58 -1.74 17.40
N GLY A 636 8.82 -2.05 17.01
CA GLY A 636 9.18 -2.88 15.85
C GLY A 636 9.04 -2.22 14.49
N GLU A 637 8.71 -0.94 14.44
CA GLU A 637 8.62 -0.16 13.19
C GLU A 637 9.82 0.76 13.01
N GLU A 638 10.12 1.58 14.01
CA GLU A 638 11.21 2.56 13.99
C GLU A 638 12.15 2.34 15.17
N GLN A 639 13.45 2.51 14.93
CA GLN A 639 14.47 2.22 15.93
C GLN A 639 15.21 3.49 16.35
N PRO A 640 15.46 3.70 17.66
CA PRO A 640 16.25 4.82 18.15
C PRO A 640 17.60 4.92 17.41
N GLY A 641 18.00 6.13 17.02
CA GLY A 641 19.24 6.39 16.28
C GLY A 641 19.14 6.23 14.75
N CYS A 642 18.08 5.62 14.22
CA CYS A 642 17.92 5.44 12.76
C CYS A 642 17.29 6.63 12.03
N GLY A 643 16.73 7.59 12.78
CA GLY A 643 15.86 8.62 12.23
C GLY A 643 14.45 8.09 11.95
N PRO A 644 13.49 8.98 11.69
CA PRO A 644 12.10 8.62 11.54
C PRO A 644 11.85 7.97 10.16
N ILE A 645 11.02 6.92 10.12
CA ILE A 645 10.62 6.26 8.88
C ILE A 645 9.27 6.86 8.45
N LYS A 646 9.39 8.09 7.92
CA LYS A 646 8.37 8.90 7.27
C LYS A 646 7.63 8.11 6.21
N TRP A 647 8.30 7.55 5.22
CA TRP A 647 7.69 6.97 4.03
C TRP A 647 8.66 6.02 3.32
N ILE A 648 8.22 5.35 2.25
CA ILE A 648 9.03 4.33 1.54
C ILE A 648 10.33 4.87 0.89
N GLY A 649 10.52 6.19 0.84
CA GLY A 649 11.77 6.81 0.38
C GLY A 649 12.75 7.17 1.48
N ASP A 650 12.44 6.94 2.76
CA ASP A 650 13.40 7.10 3.87
C ASP A 650 14.35 5.89 3.97
N VAL A 651 14.96 5.58 2.84
CA VAL A 651 15.74 4.37 2.57
C VAL A 651 16.87 4.17 3.57
N LYS A 652 17.49 5.26 4.04
CA LYS A 652 18.55 5.23 5.06
C LYS A 652 18.00 4.84 6.44
N ALA A 653 16.85 5.39 6.83
CA ALA A 653 16.22 5.06 8.10
C ALA A 653 15.66 3.63 8.09
N MET A 654 15.06 3.21 6.98
CA MET A 654 14.60 1.84 6.77
C MET A 654 15.74 0.83 6.79
N GLY A 655 16.85 1.09 6.09
CA GLY A 655 18.04 0.24 6.13
C GLY A 655 18.65 0.16 7.52
N CYS A 656 18.77 1.28 8.22
CA CYS A 656 19.21 1.28 9.61
C CYS A 656 18.30 0.43 10.50
N ALA A 657 16.98 0.65 10.45
CA ALA A 657 16.02 -0.10 11.26
C ALA A 657 16.00 -1.60 10.89
N HIS A 658 16.13 -1.95 9.62
CA HIS A 658 16.21 -3.34 9.16
C HIS A 658 17.45 -4.05 9.72
N LEU A 659 18.60 -3.37 9.75
CA LEU A 659 19.85 -3.89 10.31
C LEU A 659 19.90 -3.91 11.84
N ARG A 660 19.00 -3.19 12.53
CA ARG A 660 18.95 -3.20 14.00
C ARG A 660 18.65 -4.57 14.59
N ALA A 661 17.90 -5.44 13.88
CA ALA A 661 17.65 -6.79 14.37
C ALA A 661 18.97 -7.56 14.54
N GLU A 662 19.90 -7.44 13.59
CA GLU A 662 21.24 -8.03 13.72
C GLU A 662 22.01 -7.40 14.89
N MET A 663 22.03 -6.07 14.97
CA MET A 663 22.79 -5.36 16.02
C MET A 663 22.29 -5.70 17.44
N TYR A 664 20.98 -5.72 17.66
CA TYR A 664 20.39 -6.12 18.94
C TYR A 664 20.69 -7.57 19.26
N TYR A 665 20.60 -8.46 18.25
CA TYR A 665 20.90 -9.86 18.47
C TYR A 665 22.38 -10.08 18.81
N ILE A 666 23.31 -9.44 18.10
CA ILE A 666 24.76 -9.47 18.39
C ILE A 666 25.03 -9.07 19.85
N GLU A 667 24.47 -7.95 20.29
CA GLU A 667 24.64 -7.49 21.67
C GLU A 667 24.01 -8.47 22.67
N SER A 668 22.81 -8.99 22.37
CA SER A 668 22.10 -9.94 23.23
C SER A 668 22.89 -11.24 23.47
N VAL A 669 23.69 -11.70 22.50
CA VAL A 669 24.54 -12.89 22.67
C VAL A 669 25.59 -12.64 23.77
N THR A 670 26.14 -11.42 23.83
CA THR A 670 27.12 -11.02 24.86
C THR A 670 26.50 -10.49 26.15
N ASN A 671 25.23 -10.10 26.11
CA ASN A 671 24.47 -9.58 27.23
C ASN A 671 23.06 -10.23 27.27
N PRO A 672 22.96 -11.51 27.69
CA PRO A 672 21.75 -12.32 27.55
C PRO A 672 20.57 -11.83 28.38
N THR A 673 20.82 -11.01 29.40
CA THR A 673 19.76 -10.41 30.23
C THR A 673 19.47 -8.95 29.88
N GLY A 674 20.19 -8.37 28.91
CA GLY A 674 20.16 -6.92 28.63
C GLY A 674 18.92 -6.44 27.89
N PHE A 675 18.24 -7.33 27.16
CA PHE A 675 17.04 -7.01 26.38
C PHE A 675 15.80 -7.65 27.02
N ARG A 676 15.51 -7.24 28.25
CA ARG A 676 14.37 -7.74 29.03
C ARG A 676 13.05 -7.18 28.49
N ALA A 677 12.06 -8.05 28.29
CA ALA A 677 10.68 -7.70 28.00
C ALA A 677 9.75 -8.40 28.99
N ARG A 678 9.32 -7.67 30.02
CA ARG A 678 8.63 -8.24 31.19
C ARG A 678 9.52 -9.28 31.89
N ASP A 679 9.14 -10.56 31.89
CA ASP A 679 9.83 -11.63 32.61
C ASP A 679 10.63 -12.55 31.68
N VAL A 680 10.77 -12.17 30.40
CA VAL A 680 11.52 -12.92 29.39
C VAL A 680 12.56 -12.04 28.70
N PHE A 681 13.49 -12.66 27.98
CA PHE A 681 14.60 -11.96 27.31
C PHE A 681 14.57 -12.15 25.78
N MET A 682 14.85 -11.05 25.07
CA MET A 682 15.03 -11.06 23.62
C MET A 682 16.46 -11.48 23.26
N GLY A 683 16.59 -12.38 22.28
CA GLY A 683 17.86 -12.86 21.77
C GLY A 683 18.59 -13.78 22.76
N GLY A 684 19.92 -13.63 22.82
CA GLY A 684 20.81 -14.45 23.65
C GLY A 684 21.47 -15.61 22.89
N PRO A 685 22.39 -16.34 23.55
CA PRO A 685 23.04 -17.51 22.97
C PRO A 685 22.10 -18.73 22.83
N SER A 686 20.96 -18.69 23.53
CA SER A 686 19.83 -19.62 23.46
C SER A 686 18.54 -18.86 23.77
N ILE A 687 17.43 -19.22 23.13
CA ILE A 687 16.11 -18.61 23.37
C ILE A 687 15.66 -18.86 24.81
N ASP A 688 15.11 -17.84 25.47
CA ASP A 688 14.42 -18.01 26.75
C ASP A 688 13.21 -18.95 26.57
N PRO A 689 13.19 -20.14 27.20
CA PRO A 689 12.13 -21.13 27.00
C PRO A 689 10.76 -20.66 27.50
N ASN A 690 10.71 -19.61 28.33
CA ASN A 690 9.46 -19.03 28.81
C ASN A 690 8.88 -17.99 27.83
N ALA A 691 9.66 -17.57 26.82
CA ALA A 691 9.19 -16.62 25.82
C ALA A 691 8.19 -17.29 24.86
N ASN A 692 6.90 -17.04 25.10
CA ASN A 692 5.80 -17.49 24.26
C ASN A 692 4.79 -16.36 24.05
N GLY A 693 4.58 -15.94 22.80
CA GLY A 693 3.72 -14.81 22.44
C GLY A 693 4.47 -13.54 22.05
N THR A 694 3.79 -12.40 22.13
CA THR A 694 4.30 -11.13 21.60
C THR A 694 4.78 -10.19 22.71
N TYR A 695 5.95 -9.60 22.49
CA TYR A 695 6.66 -8.78 23.47
C TYR A 695 7.10 -7.44 22.88
N THR A 696 7.10 -6.41 23.71
CA THR A 696 7.66 -5.09 23.38
C THR A 696 8.66 -4.70 24.47
N LEU A 697 9.71 -3.99 24.07
CA LEU A 697 10.75 -3.46 24.94
C LEU A 697 11.30 -2.16 24.36
N LYS A 698 12.12 -1.43 25.12
CA LYS A 698 12.83 -0.23 24.65
C LYS A 698 14.32 -0.52 24.58
N THR A 699 15.01 0.13 23.65
CA THR A 699 16.47 0.07 23.52
C THR A 699 17.05 1.49 23.44
N ALA A 700 18.35 1.65 23.67
CA ALA A 700 19.05 2.89 23.39
C ALA A 700 19.22 3.12 21.87
N SER A 701 19.64 4.34 21.51
CA SER A 701 19.94 4.74 20.12
C SER A 701 21.35 4.38 19.67
N GLU A 702 22.26 4.10 20.59
CA GLU A 702 23.64 3.72 20.30
C GLU A 702 24.06 2.56 21.22
N PRO A 703 25.06 1.75 20.84
CA PRO A 703 25.56 0.69 21.71
C PRO A 703 26.16 1.24 23.01
N PRO A 704 25.98 0.56 24.17
CA PRO A 704 25.13 -0.62 24.34
C PRO A 704 23.65 -0.24 24.22
N PHE A 705 22.92 -1.00 23.40
CA PHE A 705 21.49 -0.82 23.15
C PHE A 705 20.62 -1.33 24.29
N ALA A 706 21.09 -2.34 25.03
CA ALA A 706 20.45 -2.91 26.19
C ALA A 706 20.27 -1.84 27.29
N LEU A 707 19.07 -1.79 27.89
CA LEU A 707 18.75 -0.86 28.97
C LEU A 707 18.62 -1.53 30.35
N GLY A 708 18.64 -2.86 30.41
CA GLY A 708 18.51 -3.65 31.65
C GLY A 708 17.09 -4.15 31.92
#